data_AF-A0A3Z5NH92-F1
#
_entry.id   AF-A0A3Z5NH92-F1
#
_cell.length_a   1.000
_cell.length_b   1.000
_cell.length_c   1.000
_cell.angle_alpha   90.00
_cell.angle_beta   90.00
_cell.angle_gamma   90.00
#
_symmetry.space_group_name_H-M   'P 1'
#
loop_
_entity.id
_entity.type
_entity.pdbx_description
1 polymer ?
#
loop_
_entity_poly.entity_id
_entity_poly.type
_entity_poly.pdbx_seq_one_letter_code
_entity_poly.pdbx_strand_id
1 'polypeptide(L)'
;MTIYNCLFEPKKSAIKDGAVALAISIEAPNKKVAESIVIGKLWEHFPANGDNYFRPKIWEDSEGQPRPEVGKFDEQFAQANTFDGEKWIANKPDTSVPGLPSSDEIIDLMKLPARERFATVLMFSDSPIDGVLYSQVLDYLDNLENNTEPFDDDDRINSNILHALHNNEPVRHMHVEGLNNLIQAIFAKFEDQTPGKAAISQFIKRWLENPGKREEMVPSKTSSLNTSDHIKGPKVAPLRGYKHTYATLDQEIAVALLPISPDTPVLSGNLRDAEKIIAEDREDFKRWSMALRTTEKILRYDRPSIFGVIQNTPAKDTYHFPESLRRHIDSWLTEHGQFECPESDAERTGKLLSDPNDPKWVKTDTQPQVSNLGNGMFSVDNLMSETASNEGEKTEVAEQETVTEDQAEQARETLNNMGYGVYATSQDTTDQQNENLSDKVEKIVQDADQLVDRVKREEQLPQASELVKSINEMQAGESDNLELWKDVFKTDERFTTAFSVNGGGTSINGTYMTMIATREFGPKGIGWGVDILEERFDNGAPITRTVKGTDGNNTWELIPDGVGGILTEKHHIIKIRLWYIRNGVRGEEISFGCTPYIYSSKHGLICDGEATKKSLTDATKKALSALGFCADIFMGLYDNQEYRQKNKAEFALKNASENAEDAARVRQELDDKLTRVANTLASAVSENEINKVYSSIAREAEVHRKDAEAKGDTQHARYLGGRLRRLTTIKDERIAELNKAQEKAE
;
A
#
# COMPACT_ATOMS: atom_id res chain seq x y z
N MET A 1 17.82 33.63 -35.12
CA MET A 1 17.02 33.07 -34.03
C MET A 1 17.96 32.58 -32.95
N THR A 2 17.55 32.59 -31.69
CA THR A 2 18.36 32.07 -30.59
C THR A 2 18.43 30.55 -30.71
N ILE A 3 19.62 29.98 -30.56
CA ILE A 3 19.82 28.53 -30.53
C ILE A 3 19.75 28.08 -29.08
N TYR A 4 19.00 27.01 -28.83
CA TYR A 4 18.88 26.36 -27.54
C TYR A 4 19.45 24.96 -27.61
N ASN A 5 20.32 24.62 -26.65
CA ASN A 5 20.85 23.28 -26.46
C ASN A 5 19.93 22.51 -25.51
N CYS A 6 19.73 21.24 -25.80
CA CYS A 6 18.82 20.36 -25.09
C CYS A 6 19.46 19.01 -24.81
N LEU A 7 19.25 18.48 -23.60
CA LEU A 7 19.68 17.14 -23.18
C LEU A 7 18.48 16.34 -22.64
N PHE A 8 18.27 15.16 -23.21
CA PHE A 8 17.34 14.15 -22.72
C PHE A 8 18.10 13.04 -22.01
N GLU A 9 17.84 12.88 -20.72
CA GLU A 9 18.40 11.80 -19.90
C GLU A 9 17.44 10.60 -19.89
N PRO A 10 17.92 9.37 -20.18
CA PRO A 10 17.08 8.19 -20.13
C PRO A 10 16.73 7.83 -18.67
N LYS A 11 15.53 7.27 -18.47
CA LYS A 11 15.08 6.73 -17.19
C LYS A 11 15.87 5.47 -16.84
N LYS A 12 16.18 5.24 -15.55
CA LYS A 12 16.96 4.09 -15.07
C LYS A 12 16.41 2.72 -15.53
N SER A 13 15.10 2.58 -15.73
CA SER A 13 14.48 1.38 -16.31
C SER A 13 14.85 1.17 -17.78
N ALA A 14 14.86 2.24 -18.57
CA ALA A 14 15.15 2.20 -20.01
C ALA A 14 16.64 2.07 -20.32
N ILE A 15 17.53 2.45 -19.39
CA ILE A 15 18.98 2.23 -19.53
C ILE A 15 19.30 0.73 -19.58
N LYS A 16 18.57 -0.10 -18.81
CA LYS A 16 18.71 -1.57 -18.84
C LYS A 16 18.31 -2.16 -20.20
N ASP A 17 17.42 -1.46 -20.91
CA ASP A 17 16.93 -1.83 -22.25
C ASP A 17 17.72 -1.16 -23.38
N GLY A 18 18.83 -0.46 -23.06
CA GLY A 18 19.77 0.10 -24.02
C GLY A 18 19.58 1.58 -24.38
N ALA A 19 18.74 2.34 -23.66
CA ALA A 19 18.55 3.77 -23.91
C ALA A 19 19.79 4.60 -23.48
N VAL A 20 20.24 5.49 -24.37
CA VAL A 20 21.38 6.41 -24.15
C VAL A 20 20.92 7.87 -24.12
N ALA A 21 21.70 8.75 -23.49
CA ALA A 21 21.41 10.18 -23.43
C ALA A 21 21.43 10.83 -24.81
N LEU A 22 20.43 11.66 -25.10
CA LEU A 22 20.26 12.31 -26.40
C LEU A 22 20.47 13.82 -26.27
N ALA A 23 21.38 14.39 -27.06
CA ALA A 23 21.57 15.83 -27.17
C ALA A 23 21.01 16.37 -28.48
N ILE A 24 20.40 17.56 -28.48
CA ILE A 24 19.92 18.24 -29.69
C ILE A 24 20.03 19.77 -29.52
N SER A 25 20.37 20.48 -30.58
CA SER A 25 20.30 21.95 -30.62
C SER A 25 19.14 22.38 -31.52
N ILE A 26 18.39 23.42 -31.18
CA ILE A 26 17.28 23.92 -32.02
C ILE A 26 17.21 25.44 -32.02
N GLU A 27 16.69 26.00 -33.11
CA GLU A 27 16.37 27.43 -33.19
C GLU A 27 14.96 27.69 -32.66
N ALA A 28 14.84 28.62 -31.71
CA ALA A 28 13.55 29.02 -31.16
C ALA A 28 13.57 30.48 -30.68
N PRO A 29 12.41 31.16 -30.59
CA PRO A 29 12.33 32.53 -30.09
C PRO A 29 12.51 32.64 -28.57
N ASN A 30 12.20 31.58 -27.81
CA ASN A 30 12.37 31.54 -26.35
C ASN A 30 12.48 30.09 -25.85
N LYS A 31 12.97 29.90 -24.61
CA LYS A 31 13.17 28.58 -23.98
C LYS A 31 11.91 27.71 -23.91
N LYS A 32 10.71 28.28 -23.69
CA LYS A 32 9.45 27.51 -23.63
C LYS A 32 9.04 26.95 -25.00
N VAL A 33 9.24 27.73 -26.05
CA VAL A 33 9.01 27.28 -27.43
C VAL A 33 10.05 26.24 -27.81
N ALA A 34 11.30 26.41 -27.38
CA ALA A 34 12.34 25.42 -27.56
C ALA A 34 11.95 24.07 -26.93
N GLU A 35 11.48 24.08 -25.68
CA GLU A 35 11.00 22.89 -24.96
C GLU A 35 9.89 22.15 -25.71
N SER A 36 8.91 22.89 -26.22
CA SER A 36 7.79 22.30 -26.96
C SER A 36 8.26 21.65 -28.28
N ILE A 37 9.20 22.28 -28.99
CA ILE A 37 9.75 21.77 -30.25
C ILE A 37 10.57 20.50 -30.03
N VAL A 38 11.46 20.48 -29.03
CA VAL A 38 12.31 19.29 -28.79
C VAL A 38 11.52 18.10 -28.29
N ILE A 39 10.47 18.30 -27.47
CA ILE A 39 9.57 17.23 -27.05
C ILE A 39 8.81 16.67 -28.26
N GLY A 40 8.27 17.54 -29.11
CA GLY A 40 7.62 17.10 -30.36
C GLY A 40 8.55 16.27 -31.24
N LYS A 41 9.81 16.73 -31.41
CA LYS A 41 10.83 15.99 -32.17
C LYS A 41 11.24 14.67 -31.54
N LEU A 42 11.28 14.58 -30.20
CA LEU A 42 11.55 13.33 -29.50
C LEU A 42 10.49 12.28 -29.85
N TRP A 43 9.21 12.65 -29.80
CA TRP A 43 8.11 11.75 -30.14
C TRP A 43 8.04 11.41 -31.63
N GLU A 44 8.48 12.32 -32.50
CA GLU A 44 8.60 12.05 -33.95
C GLU A 44 9.71 11.02 -34.25
N HIS A 45 10.87 11.17 -33.62
CA HIS A 45 12.02 10.27 -33.85
C HIS A 45 11.95 8.96 -33.04
N PHE A 46 11.34 8.99 -31.85
CA PHE A 46 11.25 7.86 -30.91
C PHE A 46 9.81 7.63 -30.43
N PRO A 47 8.85 7.29 -31.32
CA PRO A 47 7.42 7.26 -31.00
C PRO A 47 7.02 6.21 -29.96
N ALA A 48 7.75 5.10 -29.85
CA ALA A 48 7.50 4.06 -28.85
C ALA A 48 8.25 4.27 -27.53
N ASN A 49 9.28 5.14 -27.54
CA ASN A 49 10.25 5.26 -26.45
C ASN A 49 10.38 6.71 -25.93
N GLY A 50 9.52 7.65 -26.36
CA GLY A 50 9.54 9.03 -25.87
C GLY A 50 9.38 9.11 -24.35
N ASP A 51 8.55 8.24 -23.79
CA ASP A 51 8.35 8.11 -22.34
C ASP A 51 9.56 7.55 -21.59
N ASN A 52 10.57 7.03 -22.29
CA ASN A 52 11.78 6.51 -21.65
C ASN A 52 12.76 7.60 -21.24
N TYR A 53 12.48 8.87 -21.56
CA TYR A 53 13.33 10.02 -21.27
C TYR A 53 12.68 10.97 -20.26
N PHE A 54 13.49 11.63 -19.45
CA PHE A 54 13.04 12.71 -18.59
C PHE A 54 12.72 13.98 -19.39
N ARG A 55 12.08 14.96 -18.74
CA ARG A 55 11.90 16.28 -19.35
C ARG A 55 13.25 16.86 -19.78
N PRO A 56 13.32 17.50 -20.96
CA PRO A 56 14.57 18.00 -21.49
C PRO A 56 15.17 19.11 -20.62
N LYS A 57 16.46 19.03 -20.34
CA LYS A 57 17.24 20.16 -19.79
C LYS A 57 17.60 21.09 -20.94
N ILE A 58 17.21 22.37 -20.85
CA ILE A 58 17.35 23.34 -21.96
C ILE A 58 18.04 24.62 -21.50
N TRP A 59 19.00 25.08 -22.29
CA TRP A 59 19.73 26.34 -22.06
C TRP A 59 20.08 27.00 -23.39
N GLU A 60 20.40 28.30 -23.34
CA GLU A 60 20.75 29.10 -24.51
C GLU A 60 22.21 28.83 -24.93
N ASP A 61 22.44 28.65 -26.23
CA ASP A 61 23.76 28.45 -26.80
C ASP A 61 24.61 29.71 -26.66
N SER A 62 25.88 29.56 -26.29
CA SER A 62 26.82 30.68 -26.17
C SER A 62 27.96 30.52 -27.17
N GLU A 63 28.42 31.63 -27.77
CA GLU A 63 29.47 31.62 -28.78
C GLU A 63 30.75 30.90 -28.29
N GLY A 64 31.18 29.88 -29.04
CA GLY A 64 32.41 29.12 -28.76
C GLY A 64 32.23 27.82 -27.96
N GLN A 65 31.01 27.45 -27.57
CA GLN A 65 30.75 26.17 -26.91
C GLN A 65 30.60 25.00 -27.91
N PRO A 66 30.98 23.76 -27.53
CA PRO A 66 30.66 22.60 -28.33
C PRO A 66 29.13 22.41 -28.34
N ARG A 67 28.57 22.14 -29.52
CA ARG A 67 27.13 21.90 -29.70
C ARG A 67 26.88 20.77 -30.71
N PRO A 68 25.81 19.97 -30.53
CA PRO A 68 25.36 19.00 -31.53
C PRO A 68 24.78 19.71 -32.77
N GLU A 69 24.51 18.94 -33.83
CA GLU A 69 23.94 19.49 -35.06
C GLU A 69 22.54 20.06 -34.82
N VAL A 70 22.28 21.28 -35.33
CA VAL A 70 20.99 21.94 -35.13
C VAL A 70 19.87 21.14 -35.82
N GLY A 71 18.91 20.68 -35.03
CA GLY A 71 17.69 20.02 -35.45
C GLY A 71 17.74 18.50 -35.48
N LYS A 72 18.88 17.87 -35.11
CA LYS A 72 19.05 16.41 -35.07
C LYS A 72 19.55 15.94 -33.71
N PHE A 73 19.12 14.75 -33.30
CA PHE A 73 19.59 14.10 -32.09
C PHE A 73 21.00 13.51 -32.29
N ASP A 74 21.85 13.69 -31.31
CA ASP A 74 23.19 13.12 -31.22
C ASP A 74 23.31 12.29 -29.93
N GLU A 75 23.58 11.00 -30.10
CA GLU A 75 23.67 9.99 -29.04
C GLU A 75 25.09 9.88 -28.45
N GLN A 76 26.10 10.43 -29.13
CA GLN A 76 27.51 10.37 -28.75
C GLN A 76 27.98 11.68 -28.10
N PHE A 77 27.30 12.79 -28.39
CA PHE A 77 27.67 14.10 -27.89
C PHE A 77 27.72 14.16 -26.35
N ALA A 78 26.75 13.54 -25.68
CA ALA A 78 26.67 13.45 -24.22
C ALA A 78 27.69 12.48 -23.59
N GLN A 79 28.42 11.71 -24.41
CA GLN A 79 29.53 10.86 -23.95
C GLN A 79 30.87 11.64 -24.01
N ALA A 80 31.03 12.50 -25.02
CA ALA A 80 32.22 13.32 -25.22
C ALA A 80 32.20 14.64 -24.42
N ASN A 81 31.03 15.09 -23.98
CA ASN A 81 30.84 16.35 -23.26
C ASN A 81 29.92 16.13 -22.04
N THR A 82 30.28 16.72 -20.90
CA THR A 82 29.48 16.67 -19.67
C THR A 82 28.76 18.01 -19.47
N PHE A 83 27.50 17.97 -19.02
CA PHE A 83 26.71 19.16 -18.71
C PHE A 83 26.94 19.60 -17.26
N ASP A 84 27.33 20.86 -17.04
CA ASP A 84 27.66 21.41 -15.71
C ASP A 84 26.50 22.15 -15.04
N GLY A 85 25.31 22.18 -15.67
CA GLY A 85 24.14 22.93 -15.22
C GLY A 85 23.88 24.22 -16.01
N GLU A 86 24.88 24.76 -16.71
CA GLU A 86 24.75 25.98 -17.53
C GLU A 86 25.31 25.82 -18.96
N LYS A 87 26.30 24.95 -19.18
CA LYS A 87 26.99 24.77 -20.47
C LYS A 87 27.57 23.37 -20.66
N TRP A 88 27.98 23.07 -21.90
CA TRP A 88 28.73 21.85 -22.22
C TRP A 88 30.22 22.02 -21.91
N ILE A 89 30.81 21.06 -21.19
CA ILE A 89 32.24 20.96 -20.94
C ILE A 89 32.79 19.75 -21.70
N ALA A 90 33.75 19.97 -22.59
CA ALA A 90 34.45 18.89 -23.28
C ALA A 90 35.28 18.07 -22.30
N ASN A 91 35.09 16.74 -22.30
CA ASN A 91 35.84 15.84 -21.45
C ASN A 91 37.29 15.77 -21.95
N LYS A 92 38.29 16.05 -21.09
CA LYS A 92 39.71 15.82 -21.45
C LYS A 92 39.96 14.31 -21.59
N PRO A 93 40.81 13.86 -22.55
CA PRO A 93 41.12 12.44 -22.70
C PRO A 93 42.12 12.02 -21.62
N ASP A 94 41.61 11.81 -20.42
CA ASP A 94 42.11 10.90 -19.38
C ASP A 94 41.44 11.31 -18.08
N THR A 95 40.53 10.49 -17.58
CA THR A 95 40.45 10.22 -16.14
C THR A 95 39.60 8.99 -15.90
N SER A 96 40.27 8.00 -15.33
CA SER A 96 39.72 6.99 -14.43
C SER A 96 38.42 7.45 -13.75
N VAL A 97 37.34 6.71 -14.01
CA VAL A 97 36.35 6.44 -12.96
C VAL A 97 37.15 5.96 -11.75
N PRO A 98 37.07 6.58 -10.56
CA PRO A 98 37.58 5.93 -9.36
C PRO A 98 36.82 4.61 -9.28
N GLY A 99 37.50 3.50 -9.55
CA GLY A 99 36.88 2.19 -9.48
C GLY A 99 36.22 2.06 -8.12
N LEU A 100 34.92 1.76 -8.08
CA LEU A 100 34.29 1.38 -6.82
C LEU A 100 35.18 0.30 -6.17
N PRO A 101 35.53 0.44 -4.88
CA PRO A 101 36.29 -0.59 -4.19
C PRO A 101 35.58 -1.94 -4.37
N SER A 102 36.37 -3.01 -4.50
CA SER A 102 35.81 -4.34 -4.70
C SER A 102 34.86 -4.71 -3.55
N SER A 103 33.86 -5.56 -3.79
CA SER A 103 32.81 -5.89 -2.81
C SER A 103 33.33 -6.35 -1.45
N ASP A 104 34.56 -6.84 -1.38
CA ASP A 104 35.18 -7.43 -0.19
C ASP A 104 36.27 -6.53 0.45
N GLU A 105 36.49 -5.31 -0.06
CA GLU A 105 37.50 -4.37 0.45
C GLU A 105 36.91 -3.46 1.55
N ILE A 106 37.48 -3.53 2.77
CA ILE A 106 37.10 -2.64 3.87
C ILE A 106 37.66 -1.24 3.61
N ILE A 107 36.78 -0.24 3.58
CA ILE A 107 37.13 1.14 3.24
C ILE A 107 37.59 1.91 4.48
N ASP A 108 38.72 2.58 4.36
CA ASP A 108 39.21 3.54 5.35
C ASP A 108 38.41 4.85 5.24
N LEU A 109 37.48 5.04 6.19
CA LEU A 109 36.59 6.19 6.24
C LEU A 109 37.33 7.54 6.29
N MET A 110 38.55 7.59 6.82
CA MET A 110 39.31 8.85 6.88
C MET A 110 39.90 9.27 5.53
N LYS A 111 39.96 8.35 4.56
CA LYS A 111 40.36 8.64 3.17
C LYS A 111 39.21 9.07 2.28
N LEU A 112 37.97 8.95 2.76
CA LEU A 112 36.79 9.40 2.04
C LEU A 112 36.61 10.93 2.10
N PRO A 113 36.03 11.54 1.06
CA PRO A 113 35.47 12.89 1.12
C PRO A 113 34.61 13.11 2.36
N ALA A 114 34.70 14.31 2.95
CA ALA A 114 34.02 14.62 4.22
C ALA A 114 32.50 14.38 4.15
N ARG A 115 31.86 14.68 3.02
CA ARG A 115 30.41 14.47 2.79
C ARG A 115 30.04 12.99 2.86
N GLU A 116 30.78 12.14 2.16
CA GLU A 116 30.57 10.69 2.11
C GLU A 116 30.89 10.05 3.45
N ARG A 117 31.96 10.49 4.11
CA ARG A 117 32.30 10.06 5.48
C ARG A 117 31.19 10.40 6.48
N PHE A 118 30.62 11.60 6.41
CA PHE A 118 29.55 12.01 7.32
C PHE A 118 28.28 11.17 7.12
N ALA A 119 27.88 10.94 5.87
CA ALA A 119 26.75 10.09 5.56
C ALA A 119 27.00 8.64 5.97
N THR A 120 28.22 8.13 5.77
CA THR A 120 28.58 6.79 6.20
C THR A 120 28.43 6.63 7.71
N VAL A 121 28.97 7.56 8.50
CA VAL A 121 28.87 7.49 9.97
C VAL A 121 27.43 7.74 10.44
N LEU A 122 26.65 8.55 9.74
CA LEU A 122 25.23 8.75 10.04
C LEU A 122 24.41 7.46 9.85
N MET A 123 24.67 6.71 8.78
CA MET A 123 23.92 5.50 8.43
C MET A 123 24.42 4.24 9.17
N PHE A 124 25.73 4.12 9.34
CA PHE A 124 26.38 2.88 9.80
C PHE A 124 27.21 3.05 11.08
N SER A 125 27.16 4.23 11.71
CA SER A 125 27.96 4.56 12.91
C SER A 125 29.46 4.35 12.67
N ASP A 126 30.19 3.80 13.63
CA ASP A 126 31.63 3.48 13.54
C ASP A 126 31.92 2.08 12.97
N SER A 127 30.93 1.43 12.35
CA SER A 127 31.09 0.10 11.77
C SER A 127 32.01 0.11 10.53
N PRO A 128 32.84 -0.93 10.32
CA PRO A 128 33.60 -1.06 9.09
C PRO A 128 32.65 -1.29 7.91
N ILE A 129 32.86 -0.56 6.81
CA ILE A 129 32.06 -0.70 5.58
C ILE A 129 32.90 -1.28 4.44
N ASP A 130 32.25 -2.06 3.59
CA ASP A 130 32.82 -2.59 2.35
C ASP A 130 32.34 -1.78 1.13
N GLY A 131 32.81 -2.14 -0.06
CA GLY A 131 32.43 -1.47 -1.31
C GLY A 131 30.93 -1.51 -1.63
N VAL A 132 30.21 -2.52 -1.12
CA VAL A 132 28.76 -2.64 -1.32
C VAL A 132 28.01 -1.64 -0.45
N LEU A 133 28.35 -1.56 0.84
CA LEU A 133 27.76 -0.60 1.76
C LEU A 133 28.10 0.84 1.36
N TYR A 134 29.30 1.07 0.85
CA TYR A 134 29.69 2.37 0.32
C TYR A 134 28.85 2.80 -0.89
N SER A 135 28.54 1.87 -1.79
CA SER A 135 27.61 2.14 -2.90
C SER A 135 26.24 2.58 -2.38
N GLN A 136 25.75 1.97 -1.28
CA GLN A 136 24.49 2.37 -0.66
C GLN A 136 24.55 3.78 -0.05
N VAL A 137 25.70 4.17 0.53
CA VAL A 137 25.91 5.56 1.00
C VAL A 137 25.83 6.55 -0.16
N LEU A 138 26.44 6.22 -1.30
CA LEU A 138 26.40 7.07 -2.49
C LEU A 138 24.97 7.18 -3.05
N ASP A 139 24.24 6.07 -3.13
CA ASP A 139 22.84 6.06 -3.54
C ASP A 139 21.95 6.88 -2.57
N TYR A 140 22.19 6.78 -1.26
CA TYR A 140 21.47 7.57 -0.25
C TYR A 140 21.74 9.07 -0.41
N LEU A 141 23.00 9.44 -0.62
CA LEU A 141 23.42 10.82 -0.83
C LEU A 141 22.90 11.42 -2.14
N ASP A 142 22.77 10.61 -3.19
CA ASP A 142 22.18 11.00 -4.49
C ASP A 142 20.67 11.21 -4.34
N ASN A 143 19.99 10.32 -3.63
CA ASN A 143 18.57 10.47 -3.30
C ASN A 143 18.32 11.74 -2.49
N LEU A 144 19.15 12.05 -1.48
CA LEU A 144 18.99 13.27 -0.67
C LEU A 144 19.14 14.58 -1.47
N GLU A 145 19.91 14.57 -2.57
CA GLU A 145 20.13 15.77 -3.40
C GLU A 145 19.16 15.90 -4.57
N ASN A 146 18.69 14.78 -5.11
CA ASN A 146 17.93 14.71 -6.37
C ASN A 146 16.46 14.30 -6.20
N ASN A 147 15.97 14.12 -4.97
CA ASN A 147 14.56 13.76 -4.73
C ASN A 147 13.60 14.89 -5.17
N THR A 148 12.51 14.50 -5.84
CA THR A 148 11.39 15.38 -6.24
C THR A 148 10.15 15.17 -5.39
N GLU A 149 10.15 14.17 -4.51
CA GLU A 149 9.08 13.92 -3.54
C GLU A 149 9.39 14.60 -2.18
N PRO A 150 8.36 14.94 -1.39
CA PRO A 150 8.56 15.46 -0.04
C PRO A 150 9.39 14.47 0.80
N PHE A 151 10.46 14.93 1.44
CA PHE A 151 11.22 14.13 2.39
C PHE A 151 10.31 13.63 3.52
N ASP A 152 10.50 12.38 3.96
CA ASP A 152 9.99 11.95 5.26
C ASP A 152 10.71 12.72 6.39
N ASP A 153 10.19 12.64 7.61
CA ASP A 153 10.72 13.43 8.72
C ASP A 153 12.18 13.03 9.07
N ASP A 154 12.56 11.76 8.84
CA ASP A 154 13.89 11.22 9.11
C ASP A 154 14.92 11.67 8.07
N ASP A 155 14.62 11.62 6.77
CA ASP A 155 15.48 12.11 5.69
C ASP A 155 15.65 13.62 5.75
N ARG A 156 14.61 14.35 6.17
CA ARG A 156 14.70 15.79 6.41
C ARG A 156 15.65 16.10 7.56
N ILE A 157 15.58 15.34 8.66
CA ILE A 157 16.51 15.48 9.78
C ILE A 157 17.93 15.10 9.37
N ASN A 158 18.12 13.97 8.68
CA ASN A 158 19.42 13.51 8.20
C ASN A 158 20.06 14.49 7.23
N SER A 159 19.30 15.03 6.28
CA SER A 159 19.75 16.12 5.40
C SER A 159 20.18 17.35 6.20
N ASN A 160 19.38 17.76 7.20
CA ASN A 160 19.71 18.90 8.06
C ASN A 160 20.99 18.65 8.88
N ILE A 161 21.20 17.43 9.39
CA ILE A 161 22.40 17.01 10.11
C ILE A 161 23.61 17.07 9.18
N LEU A 162 23.55 16.44 8.00
CA LEU A 162 24.64 16.42 7.03
C LEU A 162 25.05 17.82 6.59
N HIS A 163 24.08 18.70 6.31
CA HIS A 163 24.35 20.11 6.02
C HIS A 163 25.00 20.83 7.19
N ALA A 164 24.52 20.62 8.43
CA ALA A 164 25.07 21.26 9.62
C ALA A 164 26.50 20.78 9.92
N LEU A 165 26.80 19.49 9.76
CA LEU A 165 28.15 18.94 9.89
C LEU A 165 29.08 19.49 8.81
N HIS A 166 28.62 19.52 7.54
CA HIS A 166 29.41 20.03 6.42
C HIS A 166 29.77 21.52 6.54
N ASN A 167 28.89 22.32 7.14
CA ASN A 167 29.09 23.76 7.32
C ASN A 167 29.95 24.13 8.55
N ASN A 168 30.34 23.16 9.38
CA ASN A 168 31.24 23.38 10.51
C ASN A 168 32.64 22.83 10.19
N GLU A 169 33.56 23.72 9.80
CA GLU A 169 34.93 23.37 9.36
C GLU A 169 35.71 22.45 10.33
N PRO A 170 35.62 22.60 11.67
CA PRO A 170 36.31 21.69 12.60
C PRO A 170 35.82 20.24 12.53
N VAL A 171 34.57 20.02 12.12
CA VAL A 171 33.98 18.67 12.01
C VAL A 171 34.56 17.92 10.80
N ARG A 172 34.96 18.62 9.75
CA ARG A 172 35.61 18.03 8.56
C ARG A 172 36.96 17.39 8.85
N HIS A 173 37.56 17.70 9.99
CA HIS A 173 38.85 17.16 10.42
C HIS A 173 38.71 16.24 11.64
N MET A 174 37.49 15.94 12.06
CA MET A 174 37.21 15.09 13.21
C MET A 174 37.46 13.61 12.89
N HIS A 175 38.03 12.88 13.85
CA HIS A 175 38.17 11.42 13.77
C HIS A 175 36.79 10.74 13.77
N VAL A 176 36.68 9.57 13.13
CA VAL A 176 35.41 8.82 12.95
C VAL A 176 34.68 8.61 14.27
N GLU A 177 35.39 8.19 15.33
CA GLU A 177 34.79 7.98 16.66
C GLU A 177 34.25 9.28 17.27
N GLY A 178 34.97 10.39 17.10
CA GLY A 178 34.51 11.70 17.58
C GLY A 178 33.28 12.19 16.83
N LEU A 179 33.22 11.91 15.52
CA LEU A 179 32.10 12.22 14.65
C LEU A 179 30.88 11.39 15.01
N ASN A 180 31.04 10.09 15.26
CA ASN A 180 29.97 9.21 15.72
C ASN A 180 29.40 9.72 17.06
N ASN A 181 30.26 10.02 18.03
CA ASN A 181 29.84 10.60 19.32
C ASN A 181 29.05 11.91 19.17
N LEU A 182 29.46 12.78 18.24
CA LEU A 182 28.74 14.02 17.96
C LEU A 182 27.36 13.74 17.34
N ILE A 183 27.26 12.82 16.37
CA ILE A 183 26.00 12.45 15.71
C ILE A 183 25.03 11.83 16.71
N GLN A 184 25.50 10.90 17.55
CA GLN A 184 24.68 10.29 18.62
C GLN A 184 24.21 11.33 19.64
N ALA A 185 25.06 12.31 19.99
CA ALA A 185 24.66 13.41 20.86
C ALA A 185 23.60 14.33 20.23
N ILE A 186 23.63 14.52 18.90
CA ILE A 186 22.59 15.25 18.18
C ILE A 186 21.27 14.49 18.27
N PHE A 187 21.25 13.18 17.99
CA PHE A 187 20.04 12.37 18.09
C PHE A 187 19.48 12.35 19.52
N ALA A 188 20.32 12.13 20.53
CA ALA A 188 19.90 12.13 21.93
C ALA A 188 19.41 13.51 22.41
N LYS A 189 19.94 14.61 21.85
CA LYS A 189 19.50 15.96 22.23
C LYS A 189 18.13 16.32 21.66
N PHE A 190 17.85 15.85 20.45
CA PHE A 190 16.65 16.16 19.69
C PHE A 190 15.71 14.96 19.55
N GLU A 191 15.79 14.00 20.48
CA GLU A 191 14.86 12.88 20.60
C GLU A 191 13.41 13.42 20.64
N ASP A 192 12.53 12.87 19.81
CA ASP A 192 11.14 13.31 19.59
C ASP A 192 10.96 14.76 19.07
N GLN A 193 11.99 15.37 18.47
CA GLN A 193 11.93 16.71 17.88
C GLN A 193 12.40 16.72 16.42
N THR A 194 11.87 17.66 15.63
CA THR A 194 12.32 17.91 14.25
C THR A 194 13.15 19.21 14.17
N PRO A 195 14.43 19.21 14.58
CA PRO A 195 15.23 20.42 14.63
C PRO A 195 15.56 20.95 13.22
N GLY A 196 15.45 22.27 13.05
CA GLY A 196 15.92 22.94 11.84
C GLY A 196 17.46 23.04 11.78
N LYS A 197 18.01 23.24 10.56
CA LYS A 197 19.46 23.35 10.29
C LYS A 197 20.21 24.30 11.25
N ALA A 198 19.59 25.42 11.63
CA ALA A 198 20.19 26.41 12.52
C ALA A 198 20.36 25.91 13.97
N ALA A 199 19.38 25.17 14.50
CA ALA A 199 19.42 24.63 15.86
C ALA A 199 20.50 23.56 16.00
N ILE A 200 20.60 22.66 15.02
CA ILE A 200 21.65 21.62 14.95
C ILE A 200 23.03 22.29 14.84
N SER A 201 23.17 23.31 14.00
CA SER A 201 24.44 24.04 13.84
C SER A 201 24.87 24.75 15.13
N GLN A 202 23.94 25.33 15.89
CA GLN A 202 24.23 25.95 17.20
C GLN A 202 24.66 24.91 18.24
N PHE A 203 24.03 23.72 18.24
CA PHE A 203 24.42 22.62 19.11
C PHE A 203 25.82 22.12 18.79
N ILE A 204 26.15 21.89 17.51
CA ILE A 204 27.49 21.47 17.08
C ILE A 204 28.56 22.48 17.55
N LYS A 205 28.33 23.78 17.39
CA LYS A 205 29.26 24.81 17.89
C LYS A 205 29.47 24.73 19.40
N ARG A 206 28.39 24.63 20.17
CA ARG A 206 28.47 24.50 21.64
C ARG A 206 29.18 23.21 22.09
N TRP A 207 28.96 22.11 21.39
CA TRP A 207 29.59 20.80 21.63
C TRP A 207 31.11 20.81 21.38
N LEU A 208 31.53 21.55 20.36
CA LEU A 208 32.94 21.74 20.01
C LEU A 208 33.64 22.69 20.99
N GLU A 209 32.97 23.76 21.41
CA GLU A 209 33.52 24.78 22.33
C GLU A 209 33.65 24.28 23.78
N ASN A 210 32.85 23.28 24.19
CA ASN A 210 32.79 22.81 25.59
C ASN A 210 33.07 21.30 25.72
N PRO A 211 34.29 20.82 25.40
CA PRO A 211 34.60 19.38 25.43
C PRO A 211 34.44 18.74 26.82
N GLY A 212 34.65 19.48 27.90
CA GLY A 212 34.54 18.98 29.29
C GLY A 212 33.12 18.97 29.87
N LYS A 213 32.10 19.42 29.13
CA LYS A 213 30.69 19.45 29.57
C LYS A 213 29.74 18.72 28.62
N ARG A 214 30.29 17.88 27.73
CA ARG A 214 29.51 17.16 26.71
C ARG A 214 28.46 16.24 27.32
N GLU A 215 28.78 15.57 28.43
CA GLU A 215 27.86 14.70 29.17
C GLU A 215 26.70 15.47 29.82
N GLU A 216 26.90 16.74 30.19
CA GLU A 216 25.84 17.62 30.70
C GLU A 216 24.91 18.15 29.59
N MET A 217 25.37 18.12 28.33
CA MET A 217 24.62 18.60 27.17
C MET A 217 23.63 17.56 26.62
N VAL A 218 23.80 16.28 26.99
CA VAL A 218 22.94 15.14 26.62
C VAL A 218 22.02 14.80 27.80
N PRO A 219 20.72 14.54 27.60
CA PRO A 219 19.83 14.09 28.67
C PRO A 219 20.37 12.81 29.32
N SER A 220 20.56 12.81 30.64
CA SER A 220 21.22 11.71 31.34
C SER A 220 20.40 10.41 31.36
N LYS A 221 20.83 9.43 30.55
CA LYS A 221 20.74 7.99 30.86
C LYS A 221 22.16 7.40 30.75
N THR A 222 22.94 7.53 31.82
CA THR A 222 24.27 6.91 31.97
C THR A 222 24.13 5.41 32.25
N SER A 223 25.03 4.48 31.87
CA SER A 223 26.35 4.57 31.24
C SER A 223 26.95 3.16 31.00
N SER A 224 27.68 3.02 29.89
CA SER A 224 28.99 2.38 29.71
C SER A 224 29.26 0.91 30.10
N LEU A 225 29.68 0.15 29.08
CA LEU A 225 30.62 -0.96 29.17
C LEU A 225 31.94 -0.50 29.84
N ASN A 226 32.33 -1.16 30.93
CA ASN A 226 33.72 -1.33 31.32
C ASN A 226 33.86 -2.72 31.96
N THR A 227 34.71 -3.56 31.37
CA THR A 227 35.25 -4.77 31.97
C THR A 227 36.27 -4.43 33.06
N SER A 228 35.98 -4.75 34.32
CA SER A 228 36.82 -5.62 35.15
C SER A 228 36.08 -6.14 36.39
N ASP A 229 36.22 -7.44 36.59
CA ASP A 229 36.10 -8.29 37.79
C ASP A 229 34.94 -8.14 38.81
N HIS A 230 34.22 -9.26 38.91
CA HIS A 230 33.60 -9.87 40.10
C HIS A 230 32.80 -9.00 41.07
N ILE A 231 31.46 -9.18 41.09
CA ILE A 231 30.63 -9.51 42.26
C ILE A 231 29.25 -10.01 41.79
N LYS A 232 28.76 -11.08 42.42
CA LYS A 232 27.47 -11.75 42.15
C LYS A 232 26.29 -10.90 42.62
N GLY A 233 25.38 -10.55 41.70
CA GLY A 233 24.05 -9.96 41.91
C GLY A 233 23.19 -10.12 40.64
N PRO A 234 21.85 -10.11 40.71
CA PRO A 234 20.99 -10.61 39.63
C PRO A 234 21.10 -9.74 38.38
N LYS A 235 21.42 -10.37 37.23
CA LYS A 235 21.64 -9.73 35.93
C LYS A 235 20.31 -9.29 35.34
N VAL A 236 20.12 -7.99 35.11
CA VAL A 236 19.17 -7.50 34.09
C VAL A 236 19.88 -7.59 32.75
N ALA A 237 19.27 -8.28 31.78
CA ALA A 237 19.88 -8.54 30.48
C ALA A 237 20.06 -7.24 29.66
N PRO A 238 21.15 -7.09 28.89
CA PRO A 238 21.34 -5.95 27.98
C PRO A 238 20.24 -5.89 26.91
N LEU A 239 19.72 -4.69 26.62
CA LEU A 239 18.75 -4.47 25.55
C LEU A 239 19.40 -4.69 24.17
N ARG A 240 18.69 -5.30 23.22
CA ARG A 240 19.18 -5.48 21.84
C ARG A 240 19.39 -4.13 21.15
N GLY A 241 20.42 -4.03 20.33
CA GLY A 241 20.68 -2.84 19.48
C GLY A 241 19.74 -2.70 18.27
N TYR A 242 18.70 -3.52 18.17
CA TYR A 242 17.70 -3.50 17.10
C TYR A 242 16.31 -3.83 17.67
N LYS A 243 15.25 -3.36 17.00
CA LYS A 243 13.87 -3.65 17.39
C LYS A 243 13.58 -5.15 17.23
N HIS A 244 13.21 -5.81 18.32
CA HIS A 244 12.85 -7.21 18.29
C HIS A 244 11.41 -7.39 17.76
N THR A 245 11.29 -8.07 16.61
CA THR A 245 10.07 -8.31 15.84
C THR A 245 10.04 -9.79 15.45
N TYR A 246 8.93 -10.29 14.90
CA TYR A 246 8.88 -11.68 14.44
C TYR A 246 9.87 -12.00 13.30
N ALA A 247 10.28 -11.00 12.52
CA ALA A 247 11.30 -11.17 11.48
C ALA A 247 12.71 -11.28 12.09
N THR A 248 13.04 -10.44 13.08
CA THR A 248 14.34 -10.53 13.78
C THR A 248 14.39 -11.75 14.72
N LEU A 249 13.24 -12.20 15.26
CA LEU A 249 13.11 -13.48 15.95
C LEU A 249 13.45 -14.67 15.03
N ASP A 250 12.92 -14.71 13.82
CA ASP A 250 13.23 -15.79 12.87
C ASP A 250 14.72 -15.82 12.51
N GLN A 251 15.34 -14.65 12.32
CA GLN A 251 16.79 -14.56 12.12
C GLN A 251 17.57 -15.10 13.32
N GLU A 252 17.15 -14.80 14.54
CA GLU A 252 17.77 -15.33 15.76
C GLU A 252 17.62 -16.84 15.90
N ILE A 253 16.44 -17.38 15.58
CA ILE A 253 16.18 -18.82 15.57
C ILE A 253 17.07 -19.51 14.54
N ALA A 254 17.16 -18.96 13.33
CA ALA A 254 18.00 -19.49 12.26
C ALA A 254 19.50 -19.43 12.63
N VAL A 255 19.96 -18.36 13.28
CA VAL A 255 21.34 -18.26 13.79
C VAL A 255 21.58 -19.25 14.93
N ALA A 256 20.64 -19.43 15.85
CA ALA A 256 20.78 -20.38 16.97
C ALA A 256 20.84 -21.84 16.51
N LEU A 257 20.28 -22.15 15.33
CA LEU A 257 20.35 -23.46 14.67
C LEU A 257 21.66 -23.74 13.92
N LEU A 258 22.55 -22.74 13.80
CA LEU A 258 23.90 -22.94 13.28
C LEU A 258 24.80 -23.54 14.37
N PRO A 259 25.85 -24.30 14.00
CA PRO A 259 26.80 -24.89 14.96
C PRO A 259 27.77 -23.84 15.53
N ILE A 260 27.23 -22.81 16.17
CA ILE A 260 27.98 -21.69 16.77
C ILE A 260 27.92 -21.84 18.29
N SER A 261 29.06 -21.66 18.97
CA SER A 261 29.11 -21.66 20.44
C SER A 261 28.37 -20.44 21.01
N PRO A 262 27.59 -20.57 22.11
CA PRO A 262 26.77 -19.50 22.68
C PRO A 262 27.53 -18.19 22.98
N ASP A 263 28.83 -18.28 23.25
CA ASP A 263 29.69 -17.16 23.63
C ASP A 263 30.42 -16.51 22.44
N THR A 264 30.18 -16.96 21.21
CA THR A 264 30.89 -16.47 20.01
C THR A 264 30.10 -15.31 19.36
N PRO A 265 30.76 -14.19 19.00
CA PRO A 265 30.09 -13.10 18.30
C PRO A 265 29.54 -13.56 16.94
N VAL A 266 28.31 -13.18 16.63
CA VAL A 266 27.64 -13.51 15.37
C VAL A 266 28.26 -12.67 14.25
N LEU A 267 29.00 -13.30 13.34
CA LEU A 267 29.63 -12.65 12.20
C LEU A 267 28.64 -12.54 11.03
N SER A 268 28.91 -11.65 10.08
CA SER A 268 28.07 -11.43 8.89
C SER A 268 27.90 -12.69 8.03
N GLY A 269 28.87 -13.60 8.04
CA GLY A 269 28.76 -14.92 7.40
C GLY A 269 27.66 -15.79 8.03
N ASN A 270 27.53 -15.76 9.36
CA ASN A 270 26.49 -16.49 10.08
C ASN A 270 25.08 -15.94 9.80
N LEU A 271 24.97 -14.63 9.52
CA LEU A 271 23.70 -14.02 9.11
C LEU A 271 23.29 -14.48 7.70
N ARG A 272 24.23 -14.55 6.74
CA ARG A 272 23.95 -15.10 5.41
C ARG A 272 23.56 -16.58 5.45
N ASP A 273 24.22 -17.37 6.29
CA ASP A 273 23.86 -18.78 6.48
C ASP A 273 22.48 -18.94 7.14
N ALA A 274 22.12 -18.06 8.07
CA ALA A 274 20.80 -18.01 8.67
C ALA A 274 19.71 -17.59 7.66
N GLU A 275 19.96 -16.58 6.83
CA GLU A 275 19.08 -16.20 5.73
C GLU A 275 18.86 -17.35 4.73
N LYS A 276 19.91 -18.13 4.47
CA LYS A 276 19.80 -19.33 3.63
C LYS A 276 18.91 -20.40 4.27
N ILE A 277 19.01 -20.63 5.58
CA ILE A 277 18.11 -21.56 6.32
C ILE A 277 16.64 -21.11 6.22
N ILE A 278 16.39 -19.80 6.32
CA ILE A 278 15.04 -19.22 6.19
C ILE A 278 14.53 -19.38 4.75
N ALA A 279 15.35 -19.07 3.75
CA ALA A 279 14.99 -19.16 2.34
C ALA A 279 14.78 -20.60 1.84
N GLU A 280 15.57 -21.55 2.36
CA GLU A 280 15.43 -22.99 2.08
C GLU A 280 14.30 -23.64 2.88
N ASP A 281 13.66 -22.89 3.77
CA ASP A 281 12.46 -23.31 4.49
C ASP A 281 12.68 -24.61 5.30
N ARG A 282 13.87 -24.70 5.94
CA ARG A 282 14.40 -25.90 6.61
C ARG A 282 13.43 -26.41 7.68
N GLU A 283 13.22 -27.72 7.75
CA GLU A 283 12.14 -28.31 8.56
C GLU A 283 12.29 -28.03 10.07
N ASP A 284 13.50 -28.09 10.60
CA ASP A 284 13.79 -27.76 12.00
C ASP A 284 13.55 -26.26 12.29
N PHE A 285 14.00 -25.36 11.41
CA PHE A 285 13.73 -23.93 11.50
C PHE A 285 12.23 -23.64 11.53
N LYS A 286 11.44 -24.23 10.61
CA LYS A 286 9.97 -24.07 10.59
C LYS A 286 9.34 -24.43 11.93
N ARG A 287 9.72 -25.58 12.47
CA ARG A 287 9.10 -26.15 13.67
C ARG A 287 9.47 -25.33 14.91
N TRP A 288 10.71 -24.83 14.98
CA TRP A 288 11.14 -23.90 16.03
C TRP A 288 10.50 -22.51 15.91
N SER A 289 10.49 -21.91 14.71
CA SER A 289 9.85 -20.62 14.46
C SER A 289 8.36 -20.66 14.80
N MET A 290 7.63 -21.68 14.32
CA MET A 290 6.21 -21.83 14.60
C MET A 290 5.95 -22.02 16.11
N ALA A 291 6.76 -22.82 16.81
CA ALA A 291 6.56 -23.05 18.24
C ALA A 291 6.87 -21.79 19.08
N LEU A 292 8.00 -21.12 18.84
CA LEU A 292 8.40 -19.92 19.59
C LEU A 292 7.49 -18.72 19.32
N ARG A 293 6.99 -18.55 18.08
CA ARG A 293 6.00 -17.49 17.75
C ARG A 293 4.67 -17.66 18.48
N THR A 294 4.33 -18.89 18.87
CA THR A 294 3.12 -19.17 19.67
C THR A 294 3.32 -19.02 21.17
N THR A 295 4.56 -18.80 21.63
CA THR A 295 4.88 -18.60 23.04
C THR A 295 4.56 -17.16 23.46
N GLU A 296 3.83 -17.01 24.57
CA GLU A 296 3.44 -15.70 25.08
C GLU A 296 4.66 -14.85 25.44
N LYS A 297 4.59 -13.55 25.11
CA LYS A 297 5.65 -12.57 25.40
C LYS A 297 7.02 -12.96 24.81
N ILE A 298 7.07 -13.81 23.78
CA ILE A 298 8.35 -14.27 23.21
C ILE A 298 9.26 -13.10 22.79
N LEU A 299 8.67 -12.03 22.25
CA LEU A 299 9.39 -10.81 21.83
C LEU A 299 9.93 -9.95 22.99
N ARG A 300 9.68 -10.34 24.25
CA ARG A 300 10.20 -9.63 25.42
C ARG A 300 11.40 -10.35 26.03
N TYR A 301 11.66 -11.59 25.64
CA TYR A 301 12.80 -12.37 26.16
C TYR A 301 14.11 -11.94 25.51
N ASP A 302 15.17 -12.00 26.31
CA ASP A 302 16.50 -11.64 25.87
C ASP A 302 17.08 -12.64 24.86
N ARG A 303 18.04 -12.17 24.06
CA ARG A 303 18.71 -13.00 23.04
C ARG A 303 19.28 -14.29 23.61
N PRO A 304 20.00 -14.25 24.75
CA PRO A 304 20.48 -15.46 25.42
C PRO A 304 19.38 -16.47 25.77
N SER A 305 18.22 -16.04 26.26
CA SER A 305 17.11 -16.95 26.57
C SER A 305 16.64 -17.68 25.32
N ILE A 306 16.41 -16.96 24.22
CA ILE A 306 15.91 -17.53 22.95
C ILE A 306 16.95 -18.49 22.34
N PHE A 307 18.23 -18.13 22.35
CA PHE A 307 19.32 -18.99 21.89
C PHE A 307 19.44 -20.24 22.76
N GLY A 308 19.36 -20.08 24.08
CA GLY A 308 19.44 -21.16 25.04
C GLY A 308 18.38 -22.23 24.83
N VAL A 309 17.13 -21.82 24.54
CA VAL A 309 16.02 -22.74 24.27
C VAL A 309 16.36 -23.72 23.15
N ILE A 310 16.91 -23.21 22.05
CA ILE A 310 17.20 -24.01 20.85
C ILE A 310 18.44 -24.87 21.06
N GLN A 311 19.50 -24.28 21.64
CA GLN A 311 20.81 -24.94 21.76
C GLN A 311 20.86 -26.00 22.87
N ASN A 312 20.00 -25.91 23.90
CA ASN A 312 19.97 -26.84 25.03
C ASN A 312 18.80 -27.83 24.96
N THR A 313 18.42 -28.21 23.75
CA THR A 313 17.35 -29.17 23.53
C THR A 313 17.78 -30.59 23.98
N PRO A 314 16.95 -31.34 24.72
CA PRO A 314 17.31 -32.65 25.28
C PRO A 314 17.73 -33.69 24.24
N ALA A 315 17.13 -33.64 23.04
CA ALA A 315 17.51 -34.46 21.90
C ALA A 315 17.44 -33.62 20.61
N LYS A 316 18.38 -33.80 19.68
CA LYS A 316 18.46 -32.99 18.45
C LYS A 316 17.22 -33.09 17.57
N ASP A 317 16.45 -34.16 17.68
CA ASP A 317 15.21 -34.45 16.95
C ASP A 317 13.93 -34.02 17.67
N THR A 318 14.03 -33.37 18.84
CA THR A 318 12.86 -32.94 19.64
C THR A 318 11.89 -32.06 18.83
N TYR A 319 12.38 -31.31 17.84
CA TYR A 319 11.56 -30.47 16.97
C TYR A 319 10.53 -31.28 16.15
N HIS A 320 10.75 -32.57 15.90
CA HIS A 320 9.78 -33.44 15.22
C HIS A 320 8.55 -33.77 16.09
N PHE A 321 8.61 -33.56 17.42
CA PHE A 321 7.54 -33.88 18.36
C PHE A 321 6.95 -32.60 18.99
N PRO A 322 5.82 -32.06 18.46
CA PRO A 322 5.31 -30.75 18.85
C PRO A 322 4.99 -30.58 20.34
N GLU A 323 4.47 -31.63 20.99
CA GLU A 323 4.15 -31.59 22.43
C GLU A 323 5.42 -31.55 23.30
N SER A 324 6.43 -32.35 22.96
CA SER A 324 7.72 -32.37 23.65
C SER A 324 8.48 -31.06 23.43
N LEU A 325 8.41 -30.50 22.22
CA LEU A 325 9.00 -29.22 21.87
C LEU A 325 8.39 -28.06 22.69
N ARG A 326 7.05 -28.00 22.77
CA ARG A 326 6.37 -26.98 23.59
C ARG A 326 6.72 -27.10 25.08
N ARG A 327 6.67 -28.31 25.64
CA ARG A 327 7.05 -28.54 27.04
C ARG A 327 8.48 -28.12 27.33
N HIS A 328 9.41 -28.35 26.40
CA HIS A 328 10.80 -27.90 26.52
C HIS A 328 10.91 -26.37 26.51
N ILE A 329 10.25 -25.70 25.55
CA ILE A 329 10.24 -24.24 25.45
C ILE A 329 9.71 -23.62 26.74
N ASP A 330 8.56 -24.09 27.22
CA ASP A 330 7.91 -23.54 28.41
C ASP A 330 8.74 -23.79 29.68
N SER A 331 9.29 -25.01 29.84
CA SER A 331 10.15 -25.35 30.96
C SER A 331 11.45 -24.53 30.96
N TRP A 332 12.09 -24.38 29.80
CA TRP A 332 13.34 -23.64 29.67
C TRP A 332 13.15 -22.15 29.96
N LEU A 333 12.12 -21.52 29.36
CA LEU A 333 11.84 -20.10 29.58
C LEU A 333 11.38 -19.81 31.01
N THR A 334 10.69 -20.75 31.67
CA THR A 334 10.33 -20.62 33.08
C THR A 334 11.55 -20.64 34.00
N GLU A 335 12.54 -21.49 33.70
CA GLU A 335 13.72 -21.69 34.56
C GLU A 335 14.87 -20.71 34.25
N HIS A 336 15.05 -20.34 32.98
CA HIS A 336 16.20 -19.58 32.49
C HIS A 336 15.82 -18.27 31.77
N GLY A 337 14.53 -18.02 31.53
CA GLY A 337 14.07 -16.86 30.78
C GLY A 337 14.32 -15.54 31.51
N GLN A 338 14.89 -14.57 30.80
CA GLN A 338 15.08 -13.19 31.25
C GLN A 338 14.37 -12.22 30.31
N PHE A 339 13.63 -11.26 30.85
CA PHE A 339 13.00 -10.20 30.06
C PHE A 339 13.95 -9.00 29.91
N GLU A 340 13.93 -8.36 28.74
CA GLU A 340 14.78 -7.20 28.45
C GLU A 340 14.30 -5.89 29.15
N CYS A 341 13.06 -5.84 29.65
CA CYS A 341 12.50 -4.67 30.38
C CYS A 341 11.83 -5.07 31.71
N PRO A 342 11.99 -4.30 32.81
CA PRO A 342 11.27 -4.51 34.06
C PRO A 342 9.77 -4.13 33.95
N GLU A 343 8.93 -4.77 34.76
CA GLU A 343 7.45 -4.77 34.67
C GLU A 343 6.74 -3.41 34.86
N SER A 344 7.44 -2.30 35.15
CA SER A 344 6.80 -1.03 35.53
C SER A 344 6.28 -0.15 34.37
N ASP A 345 6.47 -0.54 33.11
CA ASP A 345 5.97 0.22 31.94
C ASP A 345 4.64 -0.33 31.37
N ALA A 346 3.95 -1.19 32.12
CA ALA A 346 2.70 -1.84 31.72
C ALA A 346 1.52 -0.86 31.52
N GLU A 347 1.60 0.40 31.95
CA GLU A 347 0.54 1.41 31.77
C GLU A 347 0.84 2.50 30.74
N ARG A 348 2.02 2.51 30.10
CA ARG A 348 2.41 3.61 29.18
C ARG A 348 2.69 3.20 27.74
N THR A 349 2.79 1.91 27.45
CA THR A 349 3.05 1.37 26.10
C THR A 349 1.78 0.99 25.33
N GLY A 350 0.60 1.33 25.85
CA GLY A 350 -0.69 1.21 25.15
C GLY A 350 -1.03 2.38 24.22
N LYS A 351 -0.13 3.35 24.02
CA LYS A 351 -0.48 4.61 23.33
C LYS A 351 0.50 5.07 22.24
N LEU A 352 1.39 4.22 21.73
CA LEU A 352 2.30 4.63 20.66
C LEU A 352 2.59 3.51 19.66
N LEU A 353 1.59 3.19 18.85
CA LEU A 353 1.75 2.53 17.55
C LEU A 353 0.54 2.90 16.67
N SER A 354 0.67 4.01 15.94
CA SER A 354 0.07 4.30 14.63
C SER A 354 -0.05 5.83 14.43
N ASP A 355 0.75 6.40 13.53
CA ASP A 355 0.26 7.51 12.69
C ASP A 355 0.00 6.93 11.27
N PRO A 356 -1.17 7.19 10.64
CA PRO A 356 -1.72 6.40 9.54
C PRO A 356 -1.41 6.89 8.11
N ASN A 357 -0.28 7.56 7.83
CA ASN A 357 0.05 7.99 6.47
C ASN A 357 1.53 7.80 6.11
N ASP A 358 1.88 6.65 5.51
CA ASP A 358 3.08 6.54 4.66
C ASP A 358 2.83 5.58 3.47
N PRO A 359 2.95 6.04 2.20
CA PRO A 359 2.63 5.26 1.01
C PRO A 359 3.87 4.66 0.33
N LYS A 360 4.08 3.34 0.44
CA LYS A 360 4.87 2.60 -0.56
C LYS A 360 4.58 1.09 -0.48
N TRP A 361 3.92 0.55 -1.50
CA TRP A 361 4.47 -0.41 -2.47
C TRP A 361 3.37 -0.96 -3.39
N VAL A 362 3.54 -0.64 -4.67
CA VAL A 362 3.30 -1.43 -5.89
C VAL A 362 1.90 -2.01 -6.14
N LYS A 363 1.20 -1.33 -7.05
CA LYS A 363 0.07 -1.84 -7.82
C LYS A 363 0.56 -2.90 -8.81
N THR A 364 -0.09 -4.07 -8.80
CA THR A 364 -0.15 -4.98 -9.95
C THR A 364 -1.61 -5.03 -10.38
N ASP A 365 -1.96 -4.23 -11.39
CA ASP A 365 -3.27 -4.32 -12.04
C ASP A 365 -3.05 -4.58 -13.53
N THR A 366 -3.40 -5.78 -13.96
CA THR A 366 -3.96 -5.99 -15.30
C THR A 366 -5.29 -6.69 -15.10
N GLN A 367 -6.37 -5.90 -15.05
CA GLN A 367 -7.72 -6.39 -15.28
C GLN A 367 -8.53 -5.37 -16.10
N PRO A 368 -9.48 -5.85 -16.93
CA PRO A 368 -10.01 -5.13 -18.08
C PRO A 368 -11.04 -4.08 -17.69
N GLN A 369 -11.10 -3.02 -18.49
CA GLN A 369 -11.98 -1.86 -18.30
C GLN A 369 -13.40 -2.16 -18.83
N VAL A 370 -14.42 -1.98 -17.99
CA VAL A 370 -15.83 -1.89 -18.38
C VAL A 370 -16.25 -0.43 -18.23
N SER A 371 -16.61 0.23 -19.34
CA SER A 371 -17.13 1.60 -19.30
C SER A 371 -18.66 1.61 -19.30
N ASN A 372 -19.22 2.45 -18.42
CA ASN A 372 -20.65 2.68 -18.26
C ASN A 372 -21.07 3.84 -19.17
N LEU A 373 -21.88 3.57 -20.19
CA LEU A 373 -22.65 4.55 -20.94
C LEU A 373 -24.11 4.34 -20.51
N GLY A 374 -24.72 5.33 -19.86
CA GLY A 374 -26.03 5.19 -19.21
C GLY A 374 -27.18 4.63 -20.08
N ASN A 375 -28.28 4.28 -19.40
CA ASN A 375 -29.48 3.55 -19.87
C ASN A 375 -29.41 2.02 -19.89
N GLY A 376 -28.59 1.40 -19.03
CA GLY A 376 -28.80 0.00 -18.62
C GLY A 376 -28.47 -1.06 -19.68
N MET A 377 -27.45 -0.84 -20.51
CA MET A 377 -26.92 -1.85 -21.44
C MET A 377 -25.39 -1.87 -21.40
N PHE A 378 -24.79 -3.06 -21.22
CA PHE A 378 -23.34 -3.29 -21.25
C PHE A 378 -23.00 -4.22 -22.43
N SER A 379 -21.88 -4.01 -23.13
CA SER A 379 -21.41 -4.88 -24.23
C SER A 379 -19.92 -5.21 -24.11
N VAL A 380 -19.50 -6.38 -24.62
CA VAL A 380 -18.15 -6.95 -24.55
C VAL A 380 -17.56 -7.11 -25.97
N ASP A 381 -16.34 -6.59 -26.12
CA ASP A 381 -15.30 -6.74 -27.15
C ASP A 381 -15.58 -6.67 -28.68
N ASN A 382 -14.87 -5.70 -29.28
CA ASN A 382 -14.13 -5.70 -30.55
C ASN A 382 -14.68 -6.53 -31.75
N LEU A 383 -15.41 -5.88 -32.67
CA LEU A 383 -15.52 -6.33 -34.07
C LEU A 383 -15.81 -5.17 -35.06
N MET A 384 -14.75 -4.77 -35.78
CA MET A 384 -14.65 -4.34 -37.20
C MET A 384 -15.43 -3.12 -37.78
N SER A 385 -14.62 -2.11 -38.14
CA SER A 385 -14.44 -1.46 -39.47
C SER A 385 -15.40 -0.40 -40.05
N GLU A 386 -14.75 0.74 -40.39
CA GLU A 386 -14.88 1.60 -41.59
C GLU A 386 -15.72 2.92 -41.59
N THR A 387 -14.96 4.03 -41.50
CA THR A 387 -14.89 5.28 -42.33
C THR A 387 -15.94 6.41 -42.36
N ALA A 388 -15.38 7.64 -42.39
CA ALA A 388 -15.80 8.93 -43.00
C ALA A 388 -16.86 9.80 -42.26
N SER A 389 -16.92 11.14 -42.32
CA SER A 389 -16.07 12.27 -42.76
C SER A 389 -16.85 13.60 -42.52
N ASN A 390 -16.14 14.69 -42.21
CA ASN A 390 -16.37 16.13 -42.49
C ASN A 390 -17.28 17.10 -41.67
N GLU A 391 -16.62 18.22 -41.31
CA GLU A 391 -16.94 19.69 -41.46
C GLU A 391 -18.24 20.26 -40.87
N GLY A 392 -18.37 21.50 -40.36
CA GLY A 392 -17.60 22.75 -40.16
C GLY A 392 -18.47 23.60 -39.19
N GLU A 393 -18.15 24.75 -38.60
CA GLU A 393 -17.59 26.00 -39.11
C GLU A 393 -17.37 26.95 -37.90
N LYS A 394 -16.53 27.97 -38.08
CA LYS A 394 -15.94 28.87 -37.08
C LYS A 394 -16.53 30.28 -37.25
N THR A 395 -16.76 31.07 -36.19
CA THR A 395 -16.55 32.53 -36.26
C THR A 395 -16.31 33.18 -34.89
N GLU A 396 -15.31 34.08 -34.87
CA GLU A 396 -14.82 34.98 -33.81
C GLU A 396 -15.84 36.14 -33.55
N VAL A 397 -15.77 36.96 -32.49
CA VAL A 397 -14.84 38.10 -32.28
C VAL A 397 -14.92 38.59 -30.82
N ALA A 398 -13.77 39.10 -30.34
CA ALA A 398 -13.48 39.67 -29.03
C ALA A 398 -14.07 41.07 -28.77
N GLU A 399 -14.19 41.45 -27.48
CA GLU A 399 -13.91 42.82 -27.01
C GLU A 399 -13.63 42.85 -25.49
N GLN A 400 -12.69 43.70 -25.08
CA GLN A 400 -12.15 43.90 -23.73
C GLN A 400 -12.96 44.95 -22.97
N GLU A 401 -13.23 44.75 -21.67
CA GLU A 401 -13.57 45.85 -20.75
C GLU A 401 -12.90 45.68 -19.37
N THR A 402 -12.79 46.83 -18.72
CA THR A 402 -11.83 47.31 -17.72
C THR A 402 -12.09 46.87 -16.27
N VAL A 403 -11.01 46.73 -15.49
CA VAL A 403 -11.01 46.44 -14.05
C VAL A 403 -11.70 47.57 -13.28
N THR A 404 -12.71 47.22 -12.49
CA THR A 404 -13.49 48.13 -11.62
C THR A 404 -12.95 48.11 -10.18
N GLU A 405 -13.20 49.21 -9.45
CA GLU A 405 -12.72 49.50 -8.09
C GLU A 405 -13.11 48.40 -7.06
N ASP A 406 -14.18 47.65 -7.31
CA ASP A 406 -14.65 46.50 -6.52
C ASP A 406 -13.66 45.32 -6.53
N GLN A 407 -12.89 45.12 -7.60
CA GLN A 407 -11.88 44.05 -7.68
C GLN A 407 -10.63 44.40 -6.86
N ALA A 408 -10.35 45.68 -6.63
CA ALA A 408 -9.26 46.14 -5.78
C ALA A 408 -9.61 46.06 -4.27
N GLU A 409 -10.88 46.20 -3.91
CA GLU A 409 -11.38 45.99 -2.54
C GLU A 409 -11.40 44.50 -2.15
N GLN A 410 -11.86 43.62 -3.05
CA GLN A 410 -11.79 42.17 -2.81
C GLN A 410 -10.35 41.67 -2.66
N ALA A 411 -9.38 42.22 -3.41
CA ALA A 411 -7.97 41.89 -3.25
C ALA A 411 -7.42 42.35 -1.88
N ARG A 412 -7.87 43.50 -1.36
CA ARG A 412 -7.47 44.03 -0.04
C ARG A 412 -8.06 43.24 1.13
N GLU A 413 -9.33 42.82 1.06
CA GLU A 413 -9.94 41.95 2.08
C GLU A 413 -9.29 40.56 2.11
N THR A 414 -8.96 40.02 0.94
CA THR A 414 -8.30 38.70 0.84
C THR A 414 -6.90 38.74 1.43
N LEU A 415 -6.15 39.84 1.24
CA LEU A 415 -4.83 40.06 1.84
C LEU A 415 -4.88 40.21 3.37
N ASN A 416 -5.95 40.79 3.93
CA ASN A 416 -6.12 40.94 5.38
C ASN A 416 -6.52 39.62 6.07
N ASN A 417 -7.34 38.79 5.42
CA ASN A 417 -7.71 37.46 5.92
C ASN A 417 -6.55 36.45 5.93
N MET A 418 -5.48 36.71 5.17
CA MET A 418 -4.28 35.84 5.10
C MET A 418 -3.12 36.32 6.01
N GLY A 419 -3.32 37.34 6.84
CA GLY A 419 -2.40 37.69 7.92
C GLY A 419 -1.12 38.46 7.53
N TYR A 420 -1.05 39.06 6.34
CA TYR A 420 0.10 39.85 5.88
C TYR A 420 -0.18 41.37 5.87
N GLY A 421 -0.52 41.94 7.04
CA GLY A 421 -0.74 43.37 7.23
C GLY A 421 0.22 44.01 8.22
N VAL A 422 1.43 44.38 7.79
CA VAL A 422 2.36 45.30 8.48
C VAL A 422 2.86 46.23 7.37
N TYR A 423 2.49 47.52 7.24
CA TYR A 423 2.49 48.64 8.17
C TYR A 423 1.38 49.65 7.80
N ALA A 424 0.61 50.12 8.79
CA ALA A 424 0.21 51.54 9.01
C ALA A 424 -1.02 51.61 9.94
N THR A 425 -0.83 52.24 11.09
CA THR A 425 -1.80 52.62 12.14
C THR A 425 -3.05 53.33 11.59
N SER A 426 -4.25 53.16 12.16
CA SER A 426 -4.74 53.86 13.37
C SER A 426 -6.04 53.25 13.93
N GLN A 427 -6.28 53.54 15.21
CA GLN A 427 -7.30 53.04 16.14
C GLN A 427 -8.76 53.15 15.65
N ASP A 428 -9.53 52.06 15.80
CA ASP A 428 -10.75 51.96 16.62
C ASP A 428 -11.60 50.77 16.15
N THR A 429 -11.92 49.84 17.06
CA THR A 429 -13.14 48.97 17.13
C THR A 429 -12.87 47.76 18.03
N THR A 430 -13.20 47.86 19.32
CA THR A 430 -12.94 46.80 20.31
C THR A 430 -14.17 45.96 20.68
N ASP A 431 -15.33 46.14 20.04
CA ASP A 431 -16.58 45.52 20.51
C ASP A 431 -17.18 44.41 19.62
N GLN A 432 -16.61 44.09 18.45
CA GLN A 432 -17.16 43.05 17.55
C GLN A 432 -16.38 41.71 17.51
N GLN A 433 -15.24 41.61 18.20
CA GLN A 433 -14.44 40.37 18.21
C GLN A 433 -14.87 39.35 19.29
N ASN A 434 -15.59 39.76 20.33
CA ASN A 434 -15.91 38.87 21.45
C ASN A 434 -17.08 37.91 21.19
N GLU A 435 -18.08 38.25 20.38
CA GLU A 435 -19.20 37.35 20.08
C GLU A 435 -18.77 36.19 19.15
N ASN A 436 -17.98 36.47 18.11
CA ASN A 436 -17.48 35.46 17.16
C ASN A 436 -16.48 34.46 17.76
N LEU A 437 -15.84 34.81 18.88
CA LEU A 437 -14.97 33.90 19.63
C LEU A 437 -15.77 32.96 20.53
N SER A 438 -16.87 33.43 21.11
CA SER A 438 -17.73 32.61 21.98
C SER A 438 -18.38 31.45 21.22
N ASP A 439 -18.94 31.71 20.04
CA ASP A 439 -19.60 30.68 19.21
C ASP A 439 -18.61 29.64 18.67
N LYS A 440 -17.37 30.05 18.39
CA LYS A 440 -16.30 29.14 17.98
C LYS A 440 -15.85 28.27 19.15
N VAL A 441 -15.77 28.82 20.36
CA VAL A 441 -15.41 28.08 21.57
C VAL A 441 -16.50 27.07 21.93
N GLU A 442 -17.79 27.42 21.82
CA GLU A 442 -18.89 26.48 22.05
C GLU A 442 -18.86 25.31 21.06
N LYS A 443 -18.57 25.56 19.78
CA LYS A 443 -18.41 24.50 18.77
C LYS A 443 -17.25 23.56 19.08
N ILE A 444 -16.09 24.12 19.46
CA ILE A 444 -14.91 23.34 19.80
C ILE A 444 -15.16 22.49 21.06
N VAL A 445 -15.91 23.01 22.03
CA VAL A 445 -16.29 22.26 23.24
C VAL A 445 -17.26 21.12 22.91
N GLN A 446 -18.25 21.35 22.05
CA GLN A 446 -19.16 20.29 21.59
C GLN A 446 -18.44 19.19 20.80
N ASP A 447 -17.50 19.57 19.92
CA ASP A 447 -16.70 18.62 19.15
C ASP A 447 -15.74 17.81 20.06
N ALA A 448 -15.19 18.46 21.11
CA ALA A 448 -14.36 17.80 22.12
C ALA A 448 -15.17 16.82 22.98
N ASP A 449 -16.37 17.17 23.40
CA ASP A 449 -17.25 16.28 24.16
C ASP A 449 -17.66 15.04 23.33
N GLN A 450 -17.96 15.23 22.04
CA GLN A 450 -18.22 14.12 21.11
C GLN A 450 -17.01 13.20 20.88
N LEU A 451 -15.79 13.75 20.90
CA LEU A 451 -14.55 12.98 20.84
C LEU A 451 -14.31 12.20 22.13
N VAL A 452 -14.58 12.79 23.29
CA VAL A 452 -14.46 12.13 24.60
C VAL A 452 -15.43 10.96 24.72
N ASP A 453 -16.67 11.10 24.25
CA ASP A 453 -17.66 10.02 24.22
C ASP A 453 -17.34 8.93 23.18
N ARG A 454 -16.45 9.23 22.20
CA ARG A 454 -15.93 8.26 21.24
C ARG A 454 -14.78 7.45 21.83
N VAL A 455 -13.82 8.12 22.46
CA VAL A 455 -12.70 7.48 23.16
C VAL A 455 -13.20 6.58 24.29
N LYS A 456 -14.22 7.02 25.05
CA LYS A 456 -14.86 6.19 26.08
C LYS A 456 -15.60 4.96 25.53
N ARG A 457 -16.10 5.02 24.29
CA ARG A 457 -16.71 3.86 23.59
C ARG A 457 -15.66 2.91 23.04
N GLU A 458 -14.56 3.44 22.52
CA GLU A 458 -13.41 2.66 22.02
C GLU A 458 -12.67 1.94 23.16
N GLU A 459 -12.57 2.54 24.35
CA GLU A 459 -12.02 1.91 25.57
C GLU A 459 -12.91 0.80 26.15
N GLN A 460 -14.18 0.70 25.74
CA GLN A 460 -15.14 -0.30 26.24
C GLN A 460 -15.34 -1.51 25.30
N LEU A 461 -14.81 -1.47 24.08
CA LEU A 461 -14.87 -2.60 23.15
C LEU A 461 -13.71 -3.58 23.45
N PRO A 462 -13.96 -4.89 23.62
CA PRO A 462 -12.89 -5.85 23.84
C PRO A 462 -11.92 -5.84 22.67
N GLN A 463 -10.63 -6.13 22.91
CA GLN A 463 -9.65 -6.15 21.83
C GLN A 463 -10.13 -7.08 20.71
N ALA A 464 -10.06 -6.61 19.45
CA ALA A 464 -10.56 -7.35 18.30
C ALA A 464 -10.04 -8.80 18.22
N SER A 465 -8.80 -8.99 18.67
CA SER A 465 -8.14 -10.29 18.86
C SER A 465 -8.84 -11.16 19.93
N GLU A 466 -9.23 -10.60 21.07
CA GLU A 466 -9.93 -11.30 22.16
C GLU A 466 -11.38 -11.65 21.81
N LEU A 467 -12.09 -10.83 21.03
CA LEU A 467 -13.42 -11.16 20.52
C LEU A 467 -13.38 -12.33 19.54
N VAL A 468 -12.47 -12.28 18.57
CA VAL A 468 -12.29 -13.37 17.60
C VAL A 468 -11.78 -14.63 18.29
N LYS A 469 -10.84 -14.48 19.23
CA LYS A 469 -10.30 -15.59 20.02
C LYS A 469 -11.37 -16.18 20.94
N SER A 470 -12.19 -15.37 21.62
CA SER A 470 -13.32 -15.88 22.44
C SER A 470 -14.39 -16.57 21.60
N ILE A 471 -14.76 -16.03 20.43
CA ILE A 471 -15.66 -16.72 19.49
C ILE A 471 -15.10 -18.09 19.08
N ASN A 472 -13.80 -18.15 18.76
CA ASN A 472 -13.15 -19.39 18.33
C ASN A 472 -12.84 -20.37 19.46
N GLU A 473 -12.57 -19.89 20.69
CA GLU A 473 -12.22 -20.68 21.87
C GLU A 473 -13.44 -21.19 22.66
N MET A 474 -14.62 -20.64 22.40
CA MET A 474 -15.88 -21.23 22.85
C MET A 474 -16.13 -22.56 22.11
N GLN A 475 -15.49 -23.66 22.55
CA GLN A 475 -15.91 -25.02 22.23
C GLN A 475 -15.68 -26.00 23.39
N ALA A 476 -16.80 -26.53 23.90
CA ALA A 476 -17.17 -27.96 23.90
C ALA A 476 -18.15 -28.28 25.05
N GLY A 477 -19.42 -27.92 24.86
CA GLY A 477 -20.52 -28.36 25.71
C GLY A 477 -21.87 -27.84 25.18
N GLU A 478 -22.77 -28.77 24.84
CA GLU A 478 -24.15 -28.58 24.32
C GLU A 478 -24.36 -27.56 23.19
N SER A 479 -24.64 -28.07 21.98
CA SER A 479 -25.07 -27.32 20.77
C SER A 479 -24.39 -25.96 20.61
N ASP A 480 -23.33 -25.90 19.80
CA ASP A 480 -22.66 -24.64 19.45
C ASP A 480 -23.62 -23.69 18.75
N ASN A 481 -24.39 -22.91 19.52
CA ASN A 481 -25.42 -21.99 19.04
C ASN A 481 -24.80 -20.86 18.19
N LEU A 482 -23.47 -20.72 18.24
CA LEU A 482 -22.69 -19.78 17.46
C LEU A 482 -22.10 -20.39 16.19
N GLU A 483 -22.38 -21.66 15.86
CA GLU A 483 -21.85 -22.31 14.65
C GLU A 483 -22.14 -21.48 13.40
N LEU A 484 -23.38 -21.01 13.20
CA LEU A 484 -23.71 -20.15 12.06
C LEU A 484 -22.89 -18.86 12.10
N TRP A 485 -22.81 -18.23 13.27
CA TRP A 485 -22.04 -16.99 13.43
C TRP A 485 -20.60 -17.21 13.01
N LYS A 486 -19.94 -18.28 13.47
CA LYS A 486 -18.55 -18.60 13.12
C LYS A 486 -18.35 -18.70 11.60
N ASP A 487 -19.31 -19.28 10.87
CA ASP A 487 -19.23 -19.49 9.42
C ASP A 487 -19.45 -18.21 8.59
N VAL A 488 -20.23 -17.26 9.12
CA VAL A 488 -20.64 -16.04 8.40
C VAL A 488 -20.10 -14.73 8.99
N PHE A 489 -19.32 -14.83 10.08
CA PHE A 489 -18.82 -13.70 10.86
C PHE A 489 -17.96 -12.75 10.04
N LYS A 490 -16.98 -13.31 9.31
CA LYS A 490 -15.94 -12.55 8.62
C LYS A 490 -16.43 -12.04 7.27
N THR A 491 -16.10 -10.78 6.96
CA THR A 491 -16.45 -10.15 5.69
C THR A 491 -15.25 -10.11 4.75
N ASP A 492 -15.44 -10.38 3.45
CA ASP A 492 -14.38 -10.15 2.47
C ASP A 492 -14.33 -8.67 2.07
N GLU A 493 -13.16 -8.04 2.24
CA GLU A 493 -12.91 -6.61 1.97
C GLU A 493 -13.30 -6.20 0.54
N ARG A 494 -13.22 -7.10 -0.45
CA ARG A 494 -13.60 -6.82 -1.85
C ARG A 494 -15.07 -6.41 -2.02
N PHE A 495 -15.92 -6.80 -1.06
CA PHE A 495 -17.36 -6.50 -1.08
C PHE A 495 -17.74 -5.40 -0.08
N THR A 496 -16.75 -4.63 0.38
CA THR A 496 -16.94 -3.50 1.29
C THR A 496 -16.58 -2.17 0.62
N THR A 497 -17.14 -1.08 1.12
CA THR A 497 -16.83 0.28 0.65
C THR A 497 -16.77 1.22 1.84
N ALA A 498 -15.65 1.90 2.01
CA ALA A 498 -15.49 2.92 3.03
C ALA A 498 -16.29 4.18 2.66
N PHE A 499 -16.90 4.82 3.65
CA PHE A 499 -17.54 6.12 3.48
C PHE A 499 -17.13 7.06 4.63
N SER A 500 -17.14 8.37 4.38
CA SER A 500 -16.73 9.40 5.33
C SER A 500 -17.89 10.26 5.87
N VAL A 501 -19.12 9.99 5.43
CA VAL A 501 -20.32 10.78 5.79
C VAL A 501 -20.82 10.36 7.19
N ASN A 502 -21.28 11.33 8.01
CA ASN A 502 -21.86 11.11 9.35
C ASN A 502 -20.96 10.32 10.33
N GLY A 503 -19.67 10.65 10.41
CA GLY A 503 -18.74 10.00 11.35
C GLY A 503 -17.92 8.86 10.74
N GLY A 504 -18.15 8.54 9.47
CA GLY A 504 -17.40 7.52 8.73
C GLY A 504 -17.81 6.08 9.07
N GLY A 505 -17.46 5.13 8.19
CA GLY A 505 -17.74 3.71 8.41
C GLY A 505 -17.50 2.82 7.19
N THR A 506 -17.80 1.54 7.34
CA THR A 506 -17.69 0.52 6.28
C THR A 506 -19.06 0.04 5.87
N SER A 507 -19.42 0.22 4.59
CA SER A 507 -20.65 -0.30 4.00
C SER A 507 -20.39 -1.65 3.34
N ILE A 508 -21.34 -2.59 3.49
CA ILE A 508 -21.28 -3.93 2.90
C ILE A 508 -22.20 -4.00 1.68
N ASN A 509 -21.73 -4.65 0.63
CA ASN A 509 -22.54 -4.97 -0.54
C ASN A 509 -23.66 -5.96 -0.16
N GLY A 510 -24.92 -5.54 -0.30
CA GLY A 510 -26.08 -6.40 0.04
C GLY A 510 -26.19 -7.68 -0.79
N THR A 511 -25.67 -7.67 -2.02
CA THR A 511 -25.62 -8.87 -2.87
C THR A 511 -24.64 -9.90 -2.31
N TYR A 512 -23.54 -9.46 -1.70
CA TYR A 512 -22.59 -10.35 -1.03
C TYR A 512 -23.22 -11.05 0.18
N MET A 513 -23.95 -10.32 1.03
CA MET A 513 -24.70 -10.93 2.14
C MET A 513 -25.74 -11.96 1.63
N THR A 514 -26.40 -11.65 0.52
CA THR A 514 -27.35 -12.57 -0.15
C THR A 514 -26.64 -13.84 -0.65
N MET A 515 -25.42 -13.70 -1.20
CA MET A 515 -24.61 -14.83 -1.65
C MET A 515 -24.19 -15.73 -0.49
N ILE A 516 -23.72 -15.15 0.63
CA ILE A 516 -23.38 -15.94 1.83
C ILE A 516 -24.64 -16.62 2.38
N ALA A 517 -25.76 -15.91 2.49
CA ALA A 517 -27.01 -16.51 2.95
C ALA A 517 -27.45 -17.68 2.06
N THR A 518 -27.21 -17.56 0.76
CA THR A 518 -27.45 -18.64 -0.20
C THR A 518 -26.50 -19.81 -0.05
N ARG A 519 -25.23 -19.56 0.32
CA ARG A 519 -24.26 -20.61 0.66
C ARG A 519 -24.69 -21.40 1.90
N GLU A 520 -25.11 -20.71 2.95
CA GLU A 520 -25.45 -21.35 4.23
C GLU A 520 -26.83 -22.00 4.24
N PHE A 521 -27.85 -21.35 3.66
CA PHE A 521 -29.23 -21.81 3.74
C PHE A 521 -29.73 -22.46 2.45
N GLY A 522 -29.00 -22.34 1.35
CA GLY A 522 -29.42 -22.77 0.02
C GLY A 522 -30.13 -21.66 -0.78
N PRO A 523 -30.69 -21.96 -1.96
CA PRO A 523 -31.27 -20.96 -2.85
C PRO A 523 -32.37 -20.12 -2.20
N LYS A 524 -32.34 -18.80 -2.42
CA LYS A 524 -33.41 -17.89 -1.99
C LYS A 524 -34.75 -18.29 -2.62
N GLY A 525 -35.81 -18.35 -1.83
CA GLY A 525 -37.13 -18.86 -2.17
C GLY A 525 -37.31 -20.36 -1.86
N ILE A 526 -36.24 -21.09 -1.56
CA ILE A 526 -36.29 -22.51 -1.19
C ILE A 526 -35.78 -22.68 0.24
N GLY A 527 -34.50 -22.40 0.45
CA GLY A 527 -33.82 -22.59 1.72
C GLY A 527 -33.95 -21.40 2.67
N TRP A 528 -34.16 -20.21 2.12
CA TRP A 528 -34.44 -19.00 2.89
C TRP A 528 -35.19 -17.99 2.03
N GLY A 529 -35.79 -16.98 2.61
CA GLY A 529 -36.53 -15.96 1.88
C GLY A 529 -36.95 -14.78 2.75
N VAL A 530 -37.65 -13.84 2.14
CA VAL A 530 -38.12 -12.63 2.80
C VAL A 530 -39.59 -12.42 2.43
N ASP A 531 -40.44 -12.37 3.46
CA ASP A 531 -41.85 -12.03 3.33
C ASP A 531 -42.04 -10.57 3.77
N ILE A 532 -42.75 -9.78 2.96
CA ILE A 532 -43.10 -8.40 3.32
C ILE A 532 -44.33 -8.46 4.22
N LEU A 533 -44.20 -7.98 5.46
CA LEU A 533 -45.29 -7.95 6.43
C LEU A 533 -46.06 -6.62 6.38
N GLU A 534 -45.34 -5.53 6.12
CA GLU A 534 -45.90 -4.19 6.08
C GLU A 534 -45.05 -3.30 5.17
N GLU A 535 -45.69 -2.46 4.36
CA GLU A 535 -45.05 -1.48 3.49
C GLU A 535 -45.87 -0.19 3.55
N ARG A 536 -45.24 0.93 3.92
CA ARG A 536 -45.93 2.21 4.11
C ARG A 536 -45.00 3.40 3.92
N PHE A 537 -45.60 4.59 3.86
CA PHE A 537 -44.88 5.86 3.91
C PHE A 537 -45.27 6.62 5.17
N ASP A 538 -44.28 6.96 5.98
CA ASP A 538 -44.47 7.79 7.18
C ASP A 538 -43.97 9.21 6.88
N ASN A 539 -44.69 10.21 7.39
CA ASN A 539 -44.29 11.61 7.26
C ASN A 539 -43.15 11.91 8.25
N GLY A 540 -42.10 12.56 7.75
CA GLY A 540 -40.96 13.04 8.51
C GLY A 540 -41.05 14.54 8.81
N ALA A 541 -39.90 15.20 8.87
CA ALA A 541 -39.81 16.61 9.20
C ALA A 541 -40.51 17.50 8.15
N PRO A 542 -41.08 18.66 8.53
CA PRO A 542 -41.54 19.65 7.57
C PRO A 542 -40.42 20.14 6.65
N ILE A 543 -40.73 20.31 5.37
CA ILE A 543 -39.80 20.84 4.37
C ILE A 543 -39.93 22.36 4.30
N THR A 544 -38.79 23.03 4.40
CA THR A 544 -38.67 24.49 4.28
C THR A 544 -37.96 24.89 3.01
N ARG A 545 -38.34 26.04 2.44
CA ARG A 545 -37.56 26.73 1.40
C ARG A 545 -36.96 28.01 1.96
N THR A 546 -35.81 28.40 1.43
CA THR A 546 -35.21 29.71 1.74
C THR A 546 -35.84 30.77 0.84
N VAL A 547 -36.36 31.84 1.42
CA VAL A 547 -36.91 33.01 0.72
C VAL A 547 -36.27 34.29 1.26
N LYS A 548 -36.05 35.28 0.38
CA LYS A 548 -35.57 36.59 0.83
C LYS A 548 -36.71 37.32 1.55
N GLY A 549 -36.48 37.64 2.81
CA GLY A 549 -37.36 38.45 3.63
C GLY A 549 -37.42 39.90 3.16
N THR A 550 -38.38 40.65 3.69
CA THR A 550 -38.57 42.08 3.40
C THR A 550 -37.40 42.96 3.86
N ASP A 551 -36.55 42.43 4.75
CA ASP A 551 -35.31 43.01 5.27
C ASP A 551 -34.08 42.67 4.40
N GLY A 552 -34.26 41.90 3.32
CA GLY A 552 -33.18 41.45 2.43
C GLY A 552 -32.42 40.21 2.93
N ASN A 553 -32.69 39.73 4.15
CA ASN A 553 -32.08 38.54 4.72
C ASN A 553 -32.78 37.26 4.28
N ASN A 554 -32.08 36.12 4.33
CA ASN A 554 -32.67 34.82 4.06
C ASN A 554 -33.55 34.38 5.24
N THR A 555 -34.80 34.06 4.97
CA THR A 555 -35.78 33.51 5.91
C THR A 555 -36.24 32.14 5.45
N TRP A 556 -36.67 31.30 6.39
CA TRP A 556 -37.14 29.94 6.10
C TRP A 556 -38.67 29.92 6.10
N GLU A 557 -39.25 29.44 5.01
CA GLU A 557 -40.70 29.34 4.84
C GLU A 557 -41.09 27.87 4.67
N LEU A 558 -42.12 27.43 5.40
CA LEU A 558 -42.72 26.11 5.22
C LEU A 558 -43.41 26.03 3.85
N ILE A 559 -43.20 24.93 3.14
CA ILE A 559 -43.83 24.74 1.83
C ILE A 559 -45.25 24.19 2.03
N PRO A 560 -46.31 24.84 1.52
CA PRO A 560 -47.66 24.29 1.55
C PRO A 560 -47.79 23.06 0.64
N ASP A 561 -48.59 22.07 1.03
CA ASP A 561 -48.83 20.86 0.25
C ASP A 561 -49.95 20.98 -0.80
N GLY A 562 -50.61 22.13 -0.87
CA GLY A 562 -51.71 22.41 -1.80
C GLY A 562 -53.09 21.91 -1.36
N VAL A 563 -53.22 21.22 -0.22
CA VAL A 563 -54.50 20.75 0.35
C VAL A 563 -54.78 21.29 1.76
N GLY A 564 -54.00 22.30 2.18
CA GLY A 564 -54.16 22.97 3.47
C GLY A 564 -53.22 22.46 4.56
N GLY A 565 -52.27 21.58 4.22
CA GLY A 565 -51.19 21.14 5.08
C GLY A 565 -49.83 21.70 4.67
N ILE A 566 -48.78 21.16 5.29
CA ILE A 566 -47.39 21.47 4.99
C ILE A 566 -46.72 20.26 4.37
N LEU A 567 -45.88 20.51 3.38
CA LEU A 567 -45.07 19.50 2.76
C LEU A 567 -44.07 18.97 3.79
N THR A 568 -44.06 17.66 3.98
CA THR A 568 -43.17 16.95 4.88
C THR A 568 -42.28 16.02 4.09
N GLU A 569 -41.14 15.68 4.66
CA GLU A 569 -40.37 14.53 4.20
C GLU A 569 -41.27 13.29 4.20
N LYS A 570 -41.03 12.37 3.28
CA LYS A 570 -41.69 11.08 3.27
C LYS A 570 -40.64 10.01 3.36
N HIS A 571 -40.81 9.08 4.29
CA HIS A 571 -39.91 7.96 4.50
C HIS A 571 -40.64 6.68 4.10
N HIS A 572 -40.08 5.94 3.16
CA HIS A 572 -40.57 4.62 2.83
C HIS A 572 -40.11 3.65 3.93
N ILE A 573 -41.06 2.97 4.56
CA ILE A 573 -40.79 2.03 5.65
C ILE A 573 -41.34 0.66 5.26
N ILE A 574 -40.51 -0.35 5.42
CA ILE A 574 -40.87 -1.74 5.18
C ILE A 574 -40.53 -2.58 6.40
N LYS A 575 -41.48 -3.42 6.80
CA LYS A 575 -41.30 -4.48 7.80
C LYS A 575 -41.27 -5.81 7.07
N ILE A 576 -40.22 -6.57 7.29
CA ILE A 576 -40.06 -7.89 6.69
C ILE A 576 -39.95 -8.98 7.74
N ARG A 577 -40.28 -10.20 7.34
CA ARG A 577 -39.86 -11.43 8.00
C ARG A 577 -38.86 -12.13 7.09
N LEU A 578 -37.62 -12.24 7.53
CA LEU A 578 -36.66 -13.15 6.92
C LEU A 578 -36.91 -14.54 7.51
N TRP A 579 -37.06 -15.55 6.67
CA TRP A 579 -37.16 -16.94 7.09
C TRP A 579 -36.04 -17.76 6.48
N TYR A 580 -35.58 -18.80 7.16
CA TYR A 580 -34.50 -19.68 6.70
C TYR A 580 -34.71 -21.10 7.24
N ILE A 581 -34.13 -22.09 6.55
CA ILE A 581 -34.17 -23.50 6.94
C ILE A 581 -32.73 -23.90 7.28
N ARG A 582 -32.53 -24.38 8.50
CA ARG A 582 -31.24 -24.90 8.96
C ARG A 582 -31.47 -26.21 9.69
N ASN A 583 -30.70 -27.25 9.35
CA ASN A 583 -30.86 -28.60 9.89
C ASN A 583 -32.32 -29.12 9.82
N GLY A 584 -33.05 -28.77 8.75
CA GLY A 584 -34.45 -29.14 8.54
C GLY A 584 -35.47 -28.34 9.37
N VAL A 585 -35.03 -27.37 10.18
CA VAL A 585 -35.88 -26.53 11.03
C VAL A 585 -35.98 -25.12 10.45
N ARG A 586 -37.18 -24.55 10.43
CA ARG A 586 -37.43 -23.18 9.97
C ARG A 586 -37.18 -22.18 11.11
N GLY A 587 -36.29 -21.23 10.89
CA GLY A 587 -36.07 -20.04 11.72
C GLY A 587 -36.61 -18.79 11.04
N GLU A 588 -36.91 -17.75 11.83
CA GLU A 588 -37.52 -16.51 11.37
C GLU A 588 -36.98 -15.31 12.16
N GLU A 589 -36.77 -14.17 11.48
CA GLU A 589 -36.32 -12.92 12.07
C GLU A 589 -37.10 -11.73 11.47
N ILE A 590 -37.50 -10.77 12.30
CA ILE A 590 -38.26 -9.59 11.87
C ILE A 590 -37.35 -8.37 11.84
N SER A 591 -37.33 -7.66 10.72
CA SER A 591 -36.48 -6.49 10.54
C SER A 591 -37.21 -5.36 9.81
N PHE A 592 -36.68 -4.15 9.94
CA PHE A 592 -37.24 -2.93 9.37
C PHE A 592 -36.21 -2.21 8.50
N GLY A 593 -36.67 -1.76 7.33
CA GLY A 593 -35.93 -0.88 6.44
C GLY A 593 -36.63 0.48 6.38
N CYS A 594 -35.84 1.54 6.35
CA CYS A 594 -36.35 2.91 6.21
C CYS A 594 -35.48 3.66 5.21
N THR A 595 -36.08 4.26 4.18
CA THR A 595 -35.36 5.08 3.21
C THR A 595 -36.15 6.35 2.91
N PRO A 596 -35.53 7.54 2.99
CA PRO A 596 -36.17 8.78 2.58
C PRO A 596 -36.60 8.69 1.11
N TYR A 597 -37.90 8.87 0.86
CA TYR A 597 -38.50 8.93 -0.46
C TYR A 597 -38.58 10.38 -0.95
N ILE A 598 -39.05 11.31 -0.11
CA ILE A 598 -39.04 12.75 -0.38
C ILE A 598 -38.28 13.42 0.75
N TYR A 599 -37.26 14.21 0.43
CA TYR A 599 -36.47 14.93 1.43
C TYR A 599 -35.78 16.18 0.85
N SER A 600 -35.33 17.05 1.75
CA SER A 600 -34.64 18.28 1.38
C SER A 600 -33.15 18.04 1.16
N SER A 601 -32.57 18.62 0.11
CA SER A 601 -31.13 18.60 -0.17
C SER A 601 -30.59 20.00 -0.48
N LYS A 602 -29.26 20.12 -0.59
CA LYS A 602 -28.58 21.36 -1.03
C LYS A 602 -29.03 21.85 -2.41
N HIS A 603 -29.54 20.95 -3.26
CA HIS A 603 -29.99 21.25 -4.62
C HIS A 603 -31.52 21.40 -4.72
N GLY A 604 -32.22 21.43 -3.58
CA GLY A 604 -33.68 21.46 -3.52
C GLY A 604 -34.27 20.11 -3.10
N LEU A 605 -35.57 19.94 -3.32
CA LEU A 605 -36.27 18.71 -2.98
C LEU A 605 -35.85 17.56 -3.89
N ILE A 606 -35.54 16.42 -3.27
CA ILE A 606 -35.23 15.17 -3.97
C ILE A 606 -36.38 14.20 -3.76
N CYS A 607 -36.73 13.47 -4.83
CA CYS A 607 -37.59 12.31 -4.79
C CYS A 607 -36.79 11.07 -5.22
N ASP A 608 -36.66 10.07 -4.35
CA ASP A 608 -35.88 8.86 -4.60
C ASP A 608 -36.79 7.71 -5.08
N GLY A 609 -36.86 7.53 -6.40
CA GLY A 609 -37.67 6.47 -7.01
C GLY A 609 -37.25 5.04 -6.62
N GLU A 610 -36.06 4.85 -6.04
CA GLU A 610 -35.53 3.55 -5.62
C GLU A 610 -35.74 3.27 -4.12
N ALA A 611 -36.46 4.14 -3.39
CA ALA A 611 -36.63 4.04 -1.94
C ALA A 611 -37.23 2.70 -1.49
N THR A 612 -38.15 2.11 -2.27
CA THR A 612 -38.76 0.80 -1.99
C THR A 612 -37.72 -0.32 -2.00
N LYS A 613 -36.94 -0.40 -3.08
CA LYS A 613 -35.85 -1.37 -3.25
C LYS A 613 -34.76 -1.20 -2.19
N LYS A 614 -34.37 0.05 -1.90
CA LYS A 614 -33.38 0.39 -0.88
C LYS A 614 -33.85 -0.04 0.50
N SER A 615 -35.10 0.23 0.86
CA SER A 615 -35.69 -0.18 2.13
C SER A 615 -35.74 -1.70 2.28
N LEU A 616 -36.17 -2.42 1.22
CA LEU A 616 -36.19 -3.89 1.25
C LEU A 616 -34.78 -4.47 1.43
N THR A 617 -33.80 -3.92 0.73
CA THR A 617 -32.40 -4.33 0.83
C THR A 617 -31.85 -4.04 2.23
N ASP A 618 -32.12 -2.85 2.78
CA ASP A 618 -31.71 -2.45 4.12
C ASP A 618 -32.31 -3.36 5.21
N ALA A 619 -33.62 -3.61 5.14
CA ALA A 619 -34.31 -4.51 6.06
C ALA A 619 -33.71 -5.93 6.01
N THR A 620 -33.44 -6.43 4.80
CA THR A 620 -32.86 -7.76 4.58
C THR A 620 -31.45 -7.85 5.14
N LYS A 621 -30.60 -6.84 4.88
CA LYS A 621 -29.24 -6.77 5.45
C LYS A 621 -29.30 -6.81 6.97
N LYS A 622 -30.14 -5.98 7.60
CA LYS A 622 -30.32 -5.95 9.05
C LYS A 622 -30.78 -7.29 9.63
N ALA A 623 -31.71 -7.98 8.97
CA ALA A 623 -32.16 -9.31 9.40
C ALA A 623 -31.01 -10.34 9.33
N LEU A 624 -30.21 -10.32 8.26
CA LEU A 624 -29.03 -11.19 8.14
C LEU A 624 -27.95 -10.84 9.16
N SER A 625 -27.70 -9.56 9.42
CA SER A 625 -26.75 -9.12 10.45
C SER A 625 -27.11 -9.67 11.83
N ALA A 626 -28.40 -9.74 12.18
CA ALA A 626 -28.87 -10.34 13.43
C ALA A 626 -28.55 -11.86 13.52
N LEU A 627 -28.41 -12.54 12.38
CA LEU A 627 -28.01 -13.94 12.29
C LEU A 627 -26.47 -14.14 12.26
N GLY A 628 -25.68 -13.07 12.37
CA GLY A 628 -24.22 -13.11 12.41
C GLY A 628 -23.52 -12.82 11.09
N PHE A 629 -24.27 -12.57 10.01
CA PHE A 629 -23.67 -12.31 8.70
C PHE A 629 -22.91 -10.99 8.69
N CYS A 630 -21.62 -11.05 8.38
CA CYS A 630 -20.74 -9.88 8.34
C CYS A 630 -20.71 -9.12 9.68
N ALA A 631 -20.89 -9.84 10.79
CA ALA A 631 -20.96 -9.26 12.13
C ALA A 631 -19.67 -8.55 12.54
N ASP A 632 -18.52 -8.92 11.96
CA ASP A 632 -17.25 -8.24 12.21
C ASP A 632 -17.26 -6.75 11.87
N ILE A 633 -18.07 -6.32 10.90
CA ILE A 633 -18.27 -4.90 10.59
C ILE A 633 -19.15 -4.21 11.62
N PHE A 634 -20.25 -4.83 12.02
CA PHE A 634 -21.19 -4.24 12.98
C PHE A 634 -20.65 -4.23 14.42
N MET A 635 -19.68 -5.11 14.72
CA MET A 635 -18.97 -5.15 15.99
C MET A 635 -17.76 -4.20 16.04
N GLY A 636 -17.51 -3.41 14.99
CA GLY A 636 -16.40 -2.44 14.93
C GLY A 636 -15.02 -3.08 14.74
N LEU A 637 -14.93 -4.39 14.49
CA LEU A 637 -13.64 -5.05 14.24
C LEU A 637 -13.00 -4.56 12.95
N TYR A 638 -13.83 -4.22 11.97
CA TYR A 638 -13.39 -3.63 10.71
C TYR A 638 -12.81 -2.22 10.85
N ASP A 639 -13.02 -1.53 11.97
CA ASP A 639 -12.38 -0.23 12.20
C ASP A 639 -10.89 -0.43 12.55
N ASN A 640 -10.55 -1.58 13.15
CA ASN A 640 -9.17 -1.98 13.43
C ASN A 640 -8.40 -2.33 12.15
N GLN A 641 -7.33 -1.60 11.87
CA GLN A 641 -6.50 -1.76 10.68
C GLN A 641 -5.75 -3.10 10.65
N GLU A 642 -5.26 -3.60 11.79
CA GLU A 642 -4.60 -4.90 11.86
C GLU A 642 -5.57 -6.05 11.57
N TYR A 643 -6.79 -5.97 12.11
CA TYR A 643 -7.84 -6.96 11.83
C TYR A 643 -8.15 -6.97 10.33
N ARG A 644 -8.37 -5.80 9.72
CA ARG A 644 -8.61 -5.68 8.28
C ARG A 644 -7.49 -6.29 7.44
N GLN A 645 -6.23 -6.00 7.77
CA GLN A 645 -5.08 -6.55 7.04
C GLN A 645 -4.99 -8.08 7.16
N LYS A 646 -5.16 -8.63 8.37
CA LYS A 646 -5.19 -10.09 8.61
C LYS A 646 -6.32 -10.75 7.84
N ASN A 647 -7.52 -10.19 7.94
CA ASN A 647 -8.71 -10.68 7.27
C ASN A 647 -8.56 -10.63 5.74
N LYS A 648 -7.99 -9.54 5.20
CA LYS A 648 -7.64 -9.42 3.78
C LYS A 648 -6.67 -10.51 3.34
N ALA A 649 -5.62 -10.78 4.11
CA ALA A 649 -4.65 -11.83 3.80
C ALA A 649 -5.30 -13.23 3.81
N GLU A 650 -6.16 -13.50 4.79
CA GLU A 650 -6.91 -14.76 4.88
C GLU A 650 -7.82 -14.97 3.68
N PHE A 651 -8.62 -13.96 3.30
CA PHE A 651 -9.45 -14.04 2.11
C PHE A 651 -8.61 -14.10 0.83
N ALA A 652 -7.47 -13.41 0.74
CA ALA A 652 -6.57 -13.52 -0.42
C ALA A 652 -6.05 -14.96 -0.59
N LEU A 653 -5.67 -15.63 0.49
CA LEU A 653 -5.27 -17.04 0.48
C LEU A 653 -6.43 -17.96 0.07
N LYS A 654 -7.63 -17.75 0.64
CA LYS A 654 -8.81 -18.53 0.30
C LYS A 654 -9.18 -18.38 -1.17
N ASN A 655 -9.21 -17.15 -1.68
CA ASN A 655 -9.47 -16.85 -3.08
C ASN A 655 -8.39 -17.44 -4.00
N ALA A 656 -7.11 -17.38 -3.61
CA ALA A 656 -6.03 -17.98 -4.38
C ALA A 656 -6.14 -19.51 -4.42
N SER A 657 -6.53 -20.14 -3.30
CA SER A 657 -6.77 -21.58 -3.21
C SER A 657 -7.96 -22.00 -4.08
N GLU A 658 -9.10 -21.32 -3.95
CA GLU A 658 -10.30 -21.58 -4.77
C GLU A 658 -10.00 -21.41 -6.26
N ASN A 659 -9.28 -20.34 -6.64
CA ASN A 659 -8.85 -20.14 -8.02
C ASN A 659 -7.89 -21.22 -8.52
N ALA A 660 -6.98 -21.72 -7.66
CA ALA A 660 -6.05 -22.78 -8.02
C ALA A 660 -6.76 -24.14 -8.18
N GLU A 661 -7.72 -24.44 -7.30
CA GLU A 661 -8.57 -25.63 -7.39
C GLU A 661 -9.46 -25.58 -8.63
N ASP A 662 -10.06 -24.43 -8.93
CA ASP A 662 -10.86 -24.22 -10.13
C ASP A 662 -10.01 -24.35 -11.40
N ALA A 663 -8.81 -23.77 -11.40
CA ALA A 663 -7.87 -23.95 -12.49
C ALA A 663 -7.47 -25.42 -12.66
N ALA A 664 -7.21 -26.15 -11.57
CA ALA A 664 -6.89 -27.57 -11.61
C ALA A 664 -8.06 -28.41 -12.15
N ARG A 665 -9.30 -28.11 -11.72
CA ARG A 665 -10.52 -28.76 -12.20
C ARG A 665 -10.72 -28.53 -13.70
N VAL A 666 -10.63 -27.29 -14.17
CA VAL A 666 -10.77 -26.96 -15.60
C VAL A 666 -9.68 -27.66 -16.44
N ARG A 667 -8.45 -27.74 -15.93
CA ARG A 667 -7.36 -28.48 -16.59
C ARG A 667 -7.68 -29.96 -16.70
N GLN A 668 -8.20 -30.57 -15.63
CA GLN A 668 -8.58 -31.98 -15.63
C GLN A 668 -9.72 -32.25 -16.61
N GLU A 669 -10.77 -31.42 -16.62
CA GLU A 669 -11.89 -31.57 -17.54
C GLU A 669 -11.46 -31.46 -19.01
N LEU A 670 -10.54 -30.54 -19.32
CA LEU A 670 -9.97 -30.40 -20.66
C LEU A 670 -9.12 -31.63 -21.03
N ASP A 671 -8.32 -32.17 -20.10
CA ASP A 671 -7.50 -33.36 -20.36
C ASP A 671 -8.36 -34.62 -20.58
N ASP A 672 -9.42 -34.78 -19.80
CA ASP A 672 -10.40 -35.85 -19.97
C ASP A 672 -11.12 -35.73 -21.33
N LYS A 673 -11.38 -34.51 -21.78
CA LYS A 673 -11.96 -34.24 -23.11
C LYS A 673 -10.97 -34.54 -24.24
N LEU A 674 -9.72 -34.12 -24.11
CA LEU A 674 -8.65 -34.43 -25.07
C LEU A 674 -8.42 -35.94 -25.20
N THR A 675 -8.47 -36.66 -24.08
CA THR A 675 -8.35 -38.13 -24.02
C THR A 675 -9.53 -38.82 -24.70
N ARG A 676 -10.76 -38.37 -24.44
CA ARG A 676 -11.95 -38.88 -25.13
C ARG A 676 -11.86 -38.67 -26.64
N VAL A 677 -11.46 -37.48 -27.08
CA VAL A 677 -11.31 -37.16 -28.51
C VAL A 677 -10.20 -37.98 -29.16
N ALA A 678 -9.07 -38.19 -28.48
CA ALA A 678 -8.01 -39.06 -28.98
C ALA A 678 -8.52 -40.48 -29.27
N ASN A 679 -9.34 -41.05 -28.38
CA ASN A 679 -9.96 -42.35 -28.60
C ASN A 679 -10.94 -42.33 -29.77
N THR A 680 -11.77 -41.29 -29.89
CA THR A 680 -12.69 -41.13 -31.03
C THR A 680 -11.93 -41.06 -32.35
N LEU A 681 -10.86 -40.26 -32.43
CA LEU A 681 -10.01 -40.13 -33.62
C LEU A 681 -9.40 -41.48 -34.01
N ALA A 682 -8.89 -42.25 -33.04
CA ALA A 682 -8.32 -43.57 -33.30
C ALA A 682 -9.36 -44.57 -33.85
N SER A 683 -10.64 -44.45 -33.45
CA SER A 683 -11.72 -45.34 -33.90
C SER A 683 -12.52 -44.85 -35.11
N ALA A 684 -12.24 -43.64 -35.61
CA ALA A 684 -13.06 -43.00 -36.63
C ALA A 684 -13.09 -43.80 -37.95
N VAL A 685 -14.22 -43.75 -38.64
CA VAL A 685 -14.48 -44.60 -39.82
C VAL A 685 -14.37 -43.82 -41.13
N SER A 686 -14.34 -42.48 -41.07
CA SER A 686 -14.20 -41.61 -42.24
C SER A 686 -13.30 -40.41 -41.97
N GLU A 687 -12.65 -39.92 -43.03
CA GLU A 687 -11.78 -38.74 -42.95
C GLU A 687 -12.56 -37.46 -42.56
N ASN A 688 -13.81 -37.31 -43.01
CA ASN A 688 -14.65 -36.17 -42.64
C ASN A 688 -14.96 -36.12 -41.14
N GLU A 689 -15.19 -37.28 -40.51
CA GLU A 689 -15.40 -37.39 -39.07
C GLU A 689 -14.14 -37.01 -38.29
N ILE A 690 -12.98 -37.51 -38.73
CA ILE A 690 -11.66 -37.20 -38.16
C ILE A 690 -11.40 -35.69 -38.20
N ASN A 691 -11.54 -35.07 -39.37
CA ASN A 691 -11.23 -33.66 -39.54
C ASN A 691 -12.17 -32.76 -38.72
N LYS A 692 -13.47 -33.08 -38.65
CA LYS A 692 -14.46 -32.31 -37.89
C LYS A 692 -14.23 -32.39 -36.37
N VAL A 693 -13.95 -33.59 -35.86
CA VAL A 693 -13.70 -33.81 -34.43
C VAL A 693 -12.36 -33.18 -34.02
N TYR A 694 -11.32 -33.35 -34.84
CA TYR A 694 -10.00 -32.76 -34.60
C TYR A 694 -10.04 -31.23 -34.61
N SER A 695 -10.67 -30.61 -35.62
CA SER A 695 -10.67 -29.14 -35.75
C SER A 695 -11.30 -28.43 -34.56
N SER A 696 -12.38 -29.01 -34.00
CA SER A 696 -13.09 -28.43 -32.86
C SER A 696 -12.20 -28.44 -31.60
N ILE A 697 -11.62 -29.59 -31.26
CA ILE A 697 -10.80 -29.71 -30.05
C ILE A 697 -9.46 -29.00 -30.19
N ALA A 698 -8.87 -28.99 -31.40
CA ALA A 698 -7.59 -28.34 -31.64
C ALA A 698 -7.71 -26.83 -31.43
N ARG A 699 -8.81 -26.20 -31.88
CA ARG A 699 -9.05 -24.78 -31.66
C ARG A 699 -9.22 -24.45 -30.18
N GLU A 700 -9.99 -25.27 -29.46
CA GLU A 700 -10.22 -25.10 -28.02
C GLU A 700 -8.92 -25.22 -27.22
N ALA A 701 -8.15 -26.29 -27.43
CA ALA A 701 -6.86 -26.49 -26.77
C ALA A 701 -5.83 -25.42 -27.13
N GLU A 702 -5.85 -24.88 -28.36
CA GLU A 702 -4.99 -23.78 -28.79
C GLU A 702 -5.36 -22.45 -28.09
N VAL A 703 -6.65 -22.19 -27.84
CA VAL A 703 -7.08 -21.04 -27.02
C VAL A 703 -6.56 -21.17 -25.59
N HIS A 704 -6.74 -22.34 -24.96
CA HIS A 704 -6.22 -22.59 -23.61
C HIS A 704 -4.69 -22.51 -23.54
N ARG A 705 -3.98 -22.94 -24.59
CA ARG A 705 -2.52 -22.83 -24.68
C ARG A 705 -2.07 -21.37 -24.71
N LYS A 706 -2.71 -20.53 -25.54
CA LYS A 706 -2.41 -19.10 -25.63
C LYS A 706 -2.75 -18.35 -24.34
N ASP A 707 -3.86 -18.69 -23.70
CA ASP A 707 -4.24 -18.14 -22.41
C ASP A 707 -3.23 -18.50 -21.31
N ALA A 708 -2.74 -19.74 -21.29
CA ALA A 708 -1.67 -20.17 -20.38
C ALA A 708 -0.36 -19.40 -20.62
N GLU A 709 0.00 -19.13 -21.88
CA GLU A 709 1.17 -18.30 -22.22
C GLU A 709 1.00 -16.86 -21.76
N ALA A 710 -0.16 -16.26 -21.98
CA ALA A 710 -0.46 -14.90 -21.54
C ALA A 710 -0.42 -14.76 -20.01
N LYS A 711 -0.83 -15.80 -19.29
CA LYS A 711 -0.79 -15.88 -17.82
C LYS A 711 0.57 -16.28 -17.25
N GLY A 712 1.59 -16.51 -18.10
CA GLY A 712 2.93 -16.91 -17.67
C GLY A 712 3.06 -18.38 -17.24
N ASP A 713 2.03 -19.22 -17.41
CA ASP A 713 2.07 -20.65 -17.11
C ASP A 713 2.71 -21.43 -18.26
N THR A 714 4.04 -21.30 -18.34
CA THR A 714 4.85 -21.93 -19.39
C THR A 714 4.82 -23.47 -19.34
N GLN A 715 4.56 -24.06 -18.18
CA GLN A 715 4.48 -25.52 -18.03
C GLN A 715 3.19 -26.05 -18.65
N HIS A 716 2.04 -25.44 -18.33
CA HIS A 716 0.76 -25.85 -18.87
C HIS A 716 0.65 -25.59 -20.39
N ALA A 717 1.19 -24.46 -20.87
CA ALA A 717 1.28 -24.18 -22.30
C ALA A 717 2.09 -25.26 -23.06
N ARG A 718 3.25 -25.66 -22.52
CA ARG A 718 4.06 -26.75 -23.10
C ARG A 718 3.32 -28.09 -23.07
N TYR A 719 2.60 -28.38 -21.98
CA TYR A 719 1.78 -29.59 -21.86
C TYR A 719 0.70 -29.66 -22.95
N LEU A 720 -0.10 -28.60 -23.11
CA LEU A 720 -1.15 -28.53 -24.14
C LEU A 720 -0.57 -28.61 -25.55
N GLY A 721 0.56 -27.94 -25.80
CA GLY A 721 1.26 -28.04 -27.09
C GLY A 721 1.75 -29.46 -27.41
N GLY A 722 2.17 -30.23 -26.40
CA GLY A 722 2.50 -31.65 -26.55
C GLY A 722 1.28 -32.52 -26.84
N ARG A 723 0.15 -32.26 -26.16
CA ARG A 723 -1.12 -32.98 -26.37
C ARG A 723 -1.72 -32.73 -27.74
N LEU A 724 -1.69 -31.49 -28.22
CA LEU A 724 -2.08 -31.13 -29.58
C LEU A 724 -1.27 -31.90 -30.62
N ARG A 725 0.06 -31.93 -30.50
CA ARG A 725 0.92 -32.71 -31.41
C ARG A 725 0.55 -34.18 -31.44
N ARG A 726 0.31 -34.79 -30.28
CA ARG A 726 -0.10 -36.19 -30.20
C ARG A 726 -1.45 -36.44 -30.87
N LEU A 727 -2.42 -35.53 -30.73
CA LEU A 727 -3.69 -35.60 -31.44
C LEU A 727 -3.49 -35.48 -32.96
N THR A 728 -2.59 -34.62 -33.42
CA THR A 728 -2.24 -34.51 -34.84
C THR A 728 -1.67 -35.82 -35.36
N THR A 729 -0.76 -36.46 -34.61
CA THR A 729 -0.20 -37.76 -34.96
C THR A 729 -1.28 -38.83 -35.08
N ILE A 730 -2.17 -38.96 -34.09
CA ILE A 730 -3.28 -39.92 -34.13
C ILE A 730 -4.19 -39.66 -35.35
N LYS A 731 -4.47 -38.39 -35.64
CA LYS A 731 -5.26 -37.97 -36.79
C LYS A 731 -4.61 -38.42 -38.11
N ASP A 732 -3.33 -38.11 -38.30
CA ASP A 732 -2.59 -38.42 -39.53
C ASP A 732 -2.40 -39.94 -39.71
N GLU A 733 -2.10 -40.67 -38.62
CA GLU A 733 -2.00 -42.14 -38.62
C GLU A 733 -3.32 -42.78 -39.06
N ARG A 734 -4.45 -42.32 -38.50
CA ARG A 734 -5.76 -42.89 -38.84
C ARG A 734 -6.17 -42.60 -40.28
N ILE A 735 -5.91 -41.40 -40.79
CA ILE A 735 -6.18 -41.06 -42.20
C ILE A 735 -5.36 -41.96 -43.12
N ALA A 736 -4.08 -42.20 -42.81
CA ALA A 736 -3.23 -43.09 -43.60
C ALA A 736 -3.75 -44.55 -43.60
N GLU A 737 -4.31 -45.03 -42.49
CA GLU A 737 -4.95 -46.34 -42.42
C GLU A 737 -6.22 -46.42 -43.28
N LEU A 738 -7.08 -45.40 -43.24
CA LEU A 738 -8.32 -45.35 -44.02
C LEU A 738 -8.02 -45.33 -45.53
N ASN A 739 -7.01 -44.54 -45.96
CA ASN A 739 -6.61 -44.47 -47.36
C ASN A 739 -6.05 -45.82 -47.86
N LYS A 740 -5.22 -46.50 -47.06
CA LYS A 740 -4.73 -47.86 -47.38
C LYS A 740 -5.85 -48.90 -47.45
N ALA A 741 -6.93 -48.73 -46.69
CA ALA A 741 -8.08 -49.62 -46.74
C ALA A 741 -8.92 -49.40 -48.01
N GLN A 742 -9.05 -48.15 -48.48
CA GLN A 742 -9.68 -47.82 -49.76
C GLN A 742 -8.90 -48.37 -50.96
N GLU A 743 -7.57 -48.18 -50.99
CA GLU A 743 -6.71 -48.69 -52.08
C GLU A 743 -6.68 -50.23 -52.19
N LYS A 744 -7.05 -50.95 -51.13
CA LYS A 744 -7.18 -52.43 -51.14
C LYS A 744 -8.57 -52.93 -51.52
N ALA A 745 -9.57 -52.05 -51.52
CA ALA A 745 -10.95 -52.38 -51.83
C ALA A 745 -11.32 -52.09 -53.29
N GLU A 746 -10.51 -51.29 -54.00
CA GLU A 746 -10.46 -51.16 -55.46
C GLU A 746 -9.55 -52.22 -56.09
#